data_AF-A0A222NZB0-F1
#
_entry.id   AF-A0A222NZB0-F1
#
_cell.length_a   1.000
_cell.length_b   1.000
_cell.length_c   1.000
_cell.angle_alpha   90.00
_cell.angle_beta   90.00
_cell.angle_gamma   90.00
#
_symmetry.space_group_name_H-M   'P 1'
#
loop_
_entity.id
_entity.type
_entity.pdbx_description
1 polymer ?
#
loop_
_entity_poly.entity_id
_entity_poly.type
_entity_poly.pdbx_seq_one_letter_code
_entity_poly.pdbx_strand_id
1 'polypeptide(L)'
;MSKGSIRKNLKERTRLIRRELQIRHQKLAENMQAAKEGRLDLKELNKLKIELEKPVRLSETLCIQIEDCHPSTGRYKRALPKGYQSDITAVNKAIQAQTENFITREVNGTTAQKFNKNLHKTIHLKNIGEEIHARRMKIIKAFNRKPKNGIQKIKEICAVCNVDAVEEHIADFFHKEKKNLDLEAVGDYLSGPDAENKAVLTAFTGKIDLTGQNFTQSLRRFLSAFKLPGEAQKIDRLVESFSEEYYKKNPGGNIANKDAGYILAFQTIMLNTDLHNPNIASNRKMDFNGLKRNLRGCNNGADFDEHFLQELYNDIKANPFEVNFIKIEPGYVIASSALNHDSTLNRLNSLLHSSIIEARHLFPGVGNTIKLTITQPKSWLTIFTGYEGTITLSNEHSTLASIQIYAPNFLSRWLFGKQPKVIIQPICKDGKAAPEAIELAAKIAASFETPVTSIKATYDYMKSDLQSRYAEKKKTAAQYELSPEKLQFLLKEGRFVVRGVRIQPGFKDLEDELKYLTTTRMNGTYKNVERNGQRGRCASLIVPGVKMELFTDIGVVYDADKSTIRAYMFHDGMTSISHGHDNFYNASKDKHKFEPFLSRQEFMEKYKEHCADPRFNHPRYTKYNEVNGNFFPESLIGLVGKNSNFDTKLKLYIAKYYLQNQHHLDLPMTLMVGGKVRIWKPDRSEIVGLLKIANKTKLNRSDFKLFEALANDIGYSWQYNGSLSQHTSGLHLFKTTTDVKSGKKSDEVEVPQPKSTVRLRRV
;
A
#
# COMPACT_ATOMS: atom_id res chain seq x y z
N MET A 1 39.33 24.40 33.26
CA MET A 1 39.81 23.89 34.58
C MET A 1 41.34 23.95 34.62
N SER A 2 41.95 24.42 35.70
CA SER A 2 43.41 24.47 35.83
C SER A 2 44.03 23.05 35.78
N LYS A 3 45.28 22.92 35.28
CA LYS A 3 46.01 21.63 35.26
C LYS A 3 46.05 20.94 36.64
N GLY A 4 45.99 21.72 37.72
CA GLY A 4 45.91 21.22 39.10
C GLY A 4 44.57 20.57 39.46
N SER A 5 43.44 21.15 39.05
CA SER A 5 42.09 20.61 39.27
C SER A 5 41.85 19.30 38.50
N ILE A 6 42.34 19.22 37.25
CA ILE A 6 42.28 18.01 36.41
C ILE A 6 43.06 16.85 37.05
N ARG A 7 44.27 17.11 37.58
CA ARG A 7 45.09 16.10 38.25
C ARG A 7 44.46 15.60 39.56
N LYS A 8 43.79 16.48 40.32
CA LYS A 8 43.11 16.11 41.57
C LYS A 8 41.92 15.18 41.31
N ASN A 9 41.11 15.50 40.29
CA ASN A 9 39.95 14.70 39.86
C ASN A 9 40.37 13.32 39.28
N LEU A 10 41.48 13.26 38.53
CA LEU A 10 42.01 12.00 38.01
C LEU A 10 42.47 11.05 39.13
N LYS A 11 43.22 11.55 40.13
CA LYS A 11 43.68 10.73 41.27
C LYS A 11 42.52 10.17 42.08
N GLU A 12 41.48 10.96 42.30
CA GLU A 12 40.29 10.56 43.03
C GLU A 12 39.52 9.46 42.30
N ARG A 13 39.30 9.61 40.99
CA ARG A 13 38.71 8.57 40.14
C ARG A 13 39.55 7.29 40.15
N THR A 14 40.88 7.38 40.00
CA THR A 14 41.77 6.21 40.09
C THR A 14 41.61 5.48 41.43
N ARG A 15 41.43 6.21 42.54
CA ARG A 15 41.21 5.62 43.87
C ARG A 15 39.88 4.86 43.97
N LEU A 16 38.80 5.45 43.44
CA LEU A 16 37.47 4.82 43.43
C LEU A 16 37.46 3.55 42.56
N ILE A 17 38.04 3.62 41.36
CA ILE A 17 38.15 2.47 40.45
C ILE A 17 38.94 1.34 41.14
N ARG A 18 40.06 1.69 41.78
CA ARG A 18 40.87 0.71 42.50
C ARG A 18 40.11 0.02 43.62
N ARG A 19 39.31 0.76 44.39
CA ARG A 19 38.49 0.20 45.47
C ARG A 19 37.50 -0.81 44.91
N GLU A 20 36.80 -0.46 43.84
CA GLU A 20 35.79 -1.34 43.23
C GLU A 20 36.42 -2.62 42.65
N LEU A 21 37.54 -2.47 41.95
CA LEU A 21 38.28 -3.61 41.40
C LEU A 21 38.87 -4.50 42.49
N GLN A 22 39.29 -3.93 43.62
CA GLN A 22 39.81 -4.71 44.74
C GLN A 22 38.71 -5.54 45.42
N ILE A 23 37.51 -4.97 45.59
CA ILE A 23 36.34 -5.70 46.10
C ILE A 23 35.99 -6.85 45.15
N ARG A 24 35.96 -6.57 43.84
CA ARG A 24 35.68 -7.59 42.82
C ARG A 24 36.73 -8.70 42.79
N HIS A 25 38.02 -8.33 42.85
CA HIS A 25 39.15 -9.26 42.87
C HIS A 25 39.06 -10.22 44.06
N GLN A 26 38.72 -9.68 45.23
CA GLN A 26 38.52 -10.47 46.44
C GLN A 26 37.30 -11.40 46.33
N LYS A 27 36.17 -10.90 45.81
CA LYS A 27 34.96 -11.70 45.60
C LYS A 27 35.17 -12.87 44.64
N LEU A 28 36.04 -12.72 43.66
CA LEU A 28 36.32 -13.73 42.64
C LEU A 28 37.55 -14.59 42.95
N ALA A 29 38.21 -14.39 44.10
CA ALA A 29 39.50 -15.03 44.43
C ALA A 29 39.43 -16.56 44.35
N GLU A 30 38.39 -17.16 44.93
CA GLU A 30 38.18 -18.61 44.90
C GLU A 30 37.94 -19.15 43.49
N ASN A 31 37.15 -18.44 42.68
CA ASN A 31 36.89 -18.82 41.30
C ASN A 31 38.14 -18.69 40.42
N MET A 32 38.95 -17.65 40.63
CA MET A 32 40.22 -17.49 39.91
C MET A 32 41.23 -18.57 40.30
N GLN A 33 41.25 -18.98 41.57
CA GLN A 33 42.09 -20.09 42.02
C GLN A 33 41.61 -21.42 41.45
N ALA A 34 40.30 -21.68 41.47
CA ALA A 34 39.69 -22.85 40.84
C ALA A 34 39.97 -22.90 39.33
N ALA A 35 39.97 -21.76 38.63
CA ALA A 35 40.33 -21.66 37.22
C ALA A 35 41.79 -22.06 36.96
N LYS A 36 42.73 -21.61 37.80
CA LYS A 36 44.17 -21.96 37.69
C LYS A 36 44.43 -23.45 37.94
N GLU A 37 43.65 -24.04 38.83
CA GLU A 37 43.72 -25.47 39.17
C GLU A 37 42.92 -26.35 38.18
N GLY A 38 42.29 -25.75 37.17
CA GLY A 38 41.52 -26.48 36.16
C GLY A 38 40.23 -27.10 36.67
N ARG A 39 39.70 -26.64 37.81
CA ARG A 39 38.49 -27.15 38.47
C ARG A 39 37.18 -26.58 37.93
N LEU A 40 37.23 -25.55 37.08
CA LEU A 40 36.05 -24.95 36.46
C LEU A 40 35.83 -25.49 35.05
N ASP A 41 34.58 -25.66 34.65
CA ASP A 41 34.23 -26.00 33.27
C ASP A 41 34.31 -24.79 32.32
N LEU A 42 34.18 -25.02 31.00
CA LEU A 42 34.30 -23.96 30.00
C LEU A 42 33.23 -22.86 30.15
N LYS A 43 32.03 -23.21 30.65
CA LYS A 43 30.93 -22.26 30.86
C LYS A 43 31.21 -21.39 32.09
N GLU A 44 31.71 -21.99 33.16
CA GLU A 44 32.14 -21.32 34.38
C GLU A 44 33.35 -20.41 34.15
N LEU A 45 34.33 -20.85 33.36
CA LEU A 45 35.48 -20.04 32.97
C LEU A 45 35.08 -18.81 32.14
N ASN A 46 34.18 -18.97 31.17
CA ASN A 46 33.68 -17.84 30.38
C ASN A 46 32.88 -16.84 31.22
N LYS A 47 32.07 -17.34 32.17
CA LYS A 47 31.35 -16.47 33.13
C LYS A 47 32.32 -15.71 34.02
N LEU A 48 33.39 -16.35 34.49
CA LEU A 48 34.43 -15.73 35.29
C LEU A 48 35.19 -14.65 34.50
N LYS A 49 35.52 -14.91 33.23
CA LYS A 49 36.15 -13.93 32.34
C LYS A 49 35.29 -12.68 32.18
N ILE A 50 34.01 -12.84 31.87
CA ILE A 50 33.06 -11.72 31.71
C ILE A 50 33.02 -10.86 32.98
N GLU A 51 32.97 -11.49 34.16
CA GLU A 51 32.89 -10.74 35.42
C GLU A 51 34.21 -10.02 35.74
N LEU A 52 35.37 -10.59 35.39
CA LEU A 52 36.68 -9.94 35.56
C LEU A 52 36.88 -8.75 34.60
N GLU A 53 36.42 -8.87 33.36
CA GLU A 53 36.57 -7.83 32.31
C GLU A 53 35.45 -6.78 32.36
N LYS A 54 34.46 -6.94 33.26
CA LYS A 54 33.31 -6.05 33.38
C LYS A 54 33.72 -4.59 33.65
N PRO A 55 33.13 -3.59 32.98
CA PRO A 55 33.44 -2.18 33.24
C PRO A 55 33.19 -1.77 34.69
N VAL A 56 33.92 -0.78 35.18
CA VAL A 56 33.72 -0.17 36.50
C VAL A 56 32.83 1.05 36.36
N ARG A 57 31.62 1.00 36.92
CA ARG A 57 30.66 2.10 36.91
C ARG A 57 30.88 2.98 38.14
N LEU A 58 31.20 4.25 37.92
CA LEU A 58 31.38 5.25 38.98
C LEU A 58 30.15 6.14 39.18
N SER A 59 29.30 6.25 38.15
CA SER A 59 28.01 6.95 38.18
C SER A 59 27.13 6.47 37.02
N GLU A 60 25.90 6.98 36.92
CA GLU A 60 24.97 6.61 35.84
C GLU A 60 25.53 6.89 34.44
N THR A 61 26.39 7.91 34.30
CA THR A 61 26.95 8.38 33.02
C THR A 61 28.44 8.08 32.83
N LEU A 62 29.12 7.50 33.83
CA LEU A 62 30.56 7.25 33.79
C LEU A 62 30.90 5.77 34.09
N CYS A 63 31.23 5.04 33.03
CA CYS A 63 31.78 3.68 33.07
C CYS A 63 33.22 3.67 32.54
N ILE A 64 34.12 2.99 33.24
CA ILE A 64 35.53 2.86 32.87
C ILE A 64 35.80 1.42 32.46
N GLN A 65 36.37 1.22 31.28
CA GLN A 65 36.74 -0.09 30.76
C GLN A 65 37.98 -0.64 31.48
N ILE A 66 38.14 -1.95 31.56
CA ILE A 66 39.28 -2.56 32.28
C ILE A 66 40.60 -2.27 31.56
N GLU A 67 40.58 -2.15 30.23
CA GLU A 67 41.72 -1.80 29.39
C GLU A 67 42.25 -0.39 29.70
N ASP A 68 41.37 0.54 30.08
CA ASP A 68 41.75 1.89 30.52
C ASP A 68 42.51 1.89 31.86
N CYS A 69 42.48 0.77 32.59
CA CYS A 69 43.22 0.56 33.83
C CYS A 69 44.54 -0.19 33.62
N HIS A 70 44.86 -0.57 32.37
CA HIS A 70 46.04 -1.38 32.06
C HIS A 70 47.33 -0.70 32.54
N PRO A 71 48.25 -1.44 33.22
CA PRO A 71 49.42 -0.83 33.87
C PRO A 71 50.35 -0.05 32.94
N SER A 72 50.50 -0.49 31.67
CA SER A 72 51.41 0.14 30.71
C SER A 72 50.75 1.18 29.79
N THR A 73 49.49 0.97 29.41
CA THR A 73 48.81 1.71 28.34
C THR A 73 47.59 2.50 28.80
N GLY A 74 46.99 2.13 29.94
CA GLY A 74 45.72 2.71 30.40
C GLY A 74 45.81 4.16 30.85
N ARG A 75 44.69 4.88 30.86
CA ARG A 75 44.59 6.24 31.42
C ARG A 75 44.68 6.24 32.95
N TYR A 76 44.23 5.16 33.59
CA TYR A 76 44.19 4.97 35.04
C TYR A 76 45.29 4.01 35.51
N LYS A 77 46.53 4.19 35.01
CA LYS A 77 47.70 3.41 35.44
C LYS A 77 47.79 3.49 36.96
N ARG A 78 47.71 2.34 37.67
CA ARG A 78 47.61 2.14 39.14
C ARG A 78 46.21 1.87 39.72
N ALA A 79 45.16 1.89 38.91
CA ALA A 79 43.82 1.48 39.37
C ALA A 79 43.69 -0.05 39.51
N LEU A 80 44.39 -0.82 38.66
CA LEU A 80 44.32 -2.27 38.70
C LEU A 80 45.02 -2.83 39.96
N PRO A 81 44.37 -3.72 40.74
CA PRO A 81 45.01 -4.43 41.84
C PRO A 81 46.20 -5.28 41.39
N LYS A 82 47.17 -5.52 42.29
CA LYS A 82 48.28 -6.44 42.01
C LYS A 82 47.71 -7.84 41.78
N GLY A 83 48.20 -8.54 40.76
CA GLY A 83 47.73 -9.89 40.40
C GLY A 83 46.50 -9.94 39.49
N TYR A 84 45.70 -8.87 39.42
CA TYR A 84 44.45 -8.86 38.63
C TYR A 84 44.67 -9.18 37.14
N GLN A 85 45.67 -8.55 36.52
CA GLN A 85 45.99 -8.79 35.10
C GLN A 85 46.53 -10.20 34.86
N SER A 86 47.36 -10.72 35.77
CA SER A 86 47.85 -12.10 35.67
C SER A 86 46.73 -13.11 35.86
N ASP A 87 45.73 -12.81 36.67
CA ASP A 87 44.57 -13.68 36.87
C ASP A 87 43.66 -13.70 35.64
N ILE A 88 43.39 -12.54 35.01
CA ILE A 88 42.73 -12.48 33.69
C ILE A 88 43.50 -13.32 32.67
N THR A 89 44.84 -13.19 32.66
CA THR A 89 45.69 -13.94 31.72
C THR A 89 45.61 -15.45 31.99
N ALA A 90 45.60 -15.86 33.26
CA ALA A 90 45.48 -17.26 33.66
C ALA A 90 44.11 -17.86 33.28
N VAL A 91 43.02 -17.11 33.49
CA VAL A 91 41.66 -17.54 33.07
C VAL A 91 41.59 -17.67 31.55
N ASN A 92 42.13 -16.71 30.80
CA ASN A 92 42.20 -16.80 29.34
C ASN A 92 43.00 -18.02 28.86
N LYS A 93 44.12 -18.33 29.52
CA LYS A 93 44.93 -19.51 29.23
C LYS A 93 44.20 -20.82 29.55
N ALA A 94 43.43 -20.86 30.64
CA ALA A 94 42.61 -22.02 31.02
C ALA A 94 41.48 -22.27 30.01
N ILE A 95 40.80 -21.21 29.56
CA ILE A 95 39.78 -21.29 28.49
C ILE A 95 40.39 -21.85 27.21
N GLN A 96 41.57 -21.33 26.82
CA GLN A 96 42.28 -21.80 25.64
C GLN A 96 42.63 -23.29 25.75
N ALA A 97 43.22 -23.72 26.86
CA ALA A 97 43.61 -25.11 27.07
C ALA A 97 42.40 -26.08 27.08
N GLN A 98 41.28 -25.71 27.70
CA GLN A 98 40.07 -26.54 27.68
C GLN A 98 39.42 -26.60 26.30
N THR A 99 39.47 -25.51 25.55
CA THR A 99 38.95 -25.46 24.17
C THR A 99 39.80 -26.35 23.25
N GLU A 100 41.12 -26.29 23.37
CA GLU A 100 42.05 -27.15 22.63
C GLU A 100 41.87 -28.64 22.96
N ASN A 101 41.64 -28.98 24.23
CA ASN A 101 41.34 -30.34 24.69
C ASN A 101 39.98 -30.87 24.21
N PHE A 102 38.96 -30.01 24.11
CA PHE A 102 37.66 -30.37 23.54
C PHE A 102 37.79 -30.71 22.04
N ILE A 103 38.55 -29.90 21.30
CA ILE A 103 38.80 -30.09 19.86
C ILE A 103 39.58 -31.38 19.57
N THR A 104 40.57 -31.73 20.41
CA THR A 104 41.37 -32.94 20.24
C THR A 104 40.60 -34.22 20.56
N ARG A 105 39.53 -34.15 21.37
CA ARG A 105 38.68 -35.30 21.71
C ARG A 105 37.61 -35.60 20.66
N GLU A 106 37.16 -34.61 19.88
CA GLU A 106 36.03 -34.81 18.94
C GLU A 106 36.42 -35.07 17.47
N VAL A 107 37.69 -34.95 17.05
CA VAL A 107 38.02 -35.07 15.61
C VAL A 107 39.35 -35.80 15.31
N ASN A 108 39.26 -37.02 14.77
CA ASN A 108 40.32 -37.68 14.01
C ASN A 108 40.41 -37.10 12.59
N GLY A 109 41.61 -36.70 12.16
CA GLY A 109 42.04 -36.65 10.75
C GLY A 109 41.42 -35.60 9.82
N THR A 110 42.28 -34.77 9.20
CA THR A 110 42.07 -33.93 7.99
C THR A 110 41.02 -32.80 8.01
N THR A 111 39.97 -32.86 8.82
CA THR A 111 39.02 -31.72 8.99
C THR A 111 39.63 -30.60 9.86
N ALA A 112 40.65 -30.93 10.64
CA ALA A 112 41.33 -30.04 11.56
C ALA A 112 41.88 -28.77 10.88
N GLN A 113 42.45 -28.81 9.67
CA GLN A 113 42.99 -27.59 9.02
C GLN A 113 41.91 -26.62 8.52
N LYS A 114 40.78 -27.11 8.02
CA LYS A 114 39.64 -26.26 7.59
C LYS A 114 38.89 -25.70 8.80
N PHE A 115 38.73 -26.50 9.86
CA PHE A 115 38.15 -26.04 11.11
C PHE A 115 39.09 -25.07 11.84
N ASN A 116 40.42 -25.30 11.85
CA ASN A 116 41.42 -24.36 12.40
C ASN A 116 41.37 -23.02 11.70
N LYS A 117 41.18 -22.99 10.37
CA LYS A 117 41.13 -21.74 9.60
C LYS A 117 39.86 -20.92 9.90
N ASN A 118 38.78 -21.59 10.27
CA ASN A 118 37.53 -20.94 10.71
C ASN A 118 37.58 -20.59 12.20
N LEU A 119 38.20 -21.42 13.05
CA LEU A 119 38.27 -21.20 14.49
C LEU A 119 39.35 -20.18 14.89
N HIS A 120 40.51 -20.11 14.21
CA HIS A 120 41.43 -18.98 14.34
C HIS A 120 40.79 -17.65 13.91
N LYS A 121 39.75 -17.70 13.07
CA LYS A 121 38.93 -16.55 12.71
C LYS A 121 37.92 -16.17 13.80
N THR A 122 37.54 -17.13 14.65
CA THR A 122 36.62 -16.96 15.79
C THR A 122 37.35 -16.62 17.09
N ILE A 123 38.56 -17.13 17.30
CA ILE A 123 39.36 -16.97 18.54
C ILE A 123 40.10 -15.63 18.58
N HIS A 124 40.46 -15.05 17.43
CA HIS A 124 40.66 -13.61 17.36
C HIS A 124 39.28 -12.97 17.16
N LEU A 125 38.65 -12.54 18.25
CA LEU A 125 37.65 -11.47 18.20
C LEU A 125 38.34 -10.21 17.64
N LYS A 126 38.54 -10.18 16.32
CA LYS A 126 38.62 -8.92 15.59
C LYS A 126 37.37 -8.16 15.99
N ASN A 127 37.57 -6.91 16.38
CA ASN A 127 36.48 -6.00 16.66
C ASN A 127 35.43 -6.15 15.53
N ILE A 128 34.15 -6.37 15.83
CA ILE A 128 33.11 -6.59 14.80
C ILE A 128 33.13 -5.48 13.75
N GLY A 129 33.46 -4.25 14.19
CA GLY A 129 33.70 -3.13 13.31
C GLY A 129 34.82 -3.37 12.29
N GLU A 130 35.91 -4.05 12.67
CA GLU A 130 36.99 -4.47 11.75
C GLU A 130 36.52 -5.54 10.77
N GLU A 131 35.66 -6.46 11.17
CA GLU A 131 35.18 -7.53 10.30
C GLU A 131 34.15 -7.02 9.28
N ILE A 132 33.24 -6.13 9.72
CA ILE A 132 32.35 -5.36 8.83
C ILE A 132 33.20 -4.51 7.88
N HIS A 133 34.21 -3.81 8.40
CA HIS A 133 35.11 -2.97 7.61
C HIS A 133 35.92 -3.80 6.58
N ALA A 134 36.41 -4.98 6.95
CA ALA A 134 37.12 -5.89 6.05
C ALA A 134 36.24 -6.38 4.89
N ARG A 135 34.92 -6.48 5.12
CA ARG A 135 33.93 -6.85 4.11
C ARG A 135 33.18 -5.67 3.51
N ARG A 136 33.54 -4.43 3.84
CA ARG A 136 32.80 -3.21 3.47
C ARG A 136 32.42 -3.16 1.99
N MET A 137 33.37 -3.44 1.09
CA MET A 137 33.13 -3.36 -0.35
C MET A 137 32.11 -4.40 -0.84
N LYS A 138 32.07 -5.59 -0.22
CA LYS A 138 31.08 -6.62 -0.55
C LYS A 138 29.69 -6.21 -0.04
N ILE A 139 29.62 -5.58 1.13
CA ILE A 139 28.38 -5.07 1.71
C ILE A 139 27.86 -3.90 0.87
N ILE A 140 28.69 -2.90 0.53
CA ILE A 140 28.34 -1.74 -0.31
C ILE A 140 27.80 -2.20 -1.66
N LYS A 141 28.53 -3.09 -2.36
CA LYS A 141 28.08 -3.62 -3.67
C LYS A 141 26.75 -4.37 -3.57
N ALA A 142 26.57 -5.16 -2.50
CA ALA A 142 25.32 -5.87 -2.27
C ALA A 142 24.17 -4.89 -1.95
N PHE A 143 24.41 -3.90 -1.10
CA PHE A 143 23.43 -2.88 -0.70
C PHE A 143 22.97 -2.03 -1.89
N ASN A 144 23.91 -1.46 -2.65
CA ASN A 144 23.58 -0.61 -3.79
C ASN A 144 22.89 -1.38 -4.93
N ARG A 145 23.09 -2.70 -5.03
CA ARG A 145 22.33 -3.56 -5.95
C ARG A 145 20.94 -3.89 -5.41
N LYS A 146 20.84 -4.26 -4.12
CA LYS A 146 19.61 -4.59 -3.42
C LYS A 146 19.83 -4.38 -1.91
N PRO A 147 19.23 -3.34 -1.30
CA PRO A 147 19.51 -2.96 0.09
C PRO A 147 19.38 -4.13 1.07
N LYS A 148 18.34 -4.95 0.90
CA LYS A 148 18.10 -6.17 1.66
C LYS A 148 19.30 -7.12 1.74
N ASN A 149 20.03 -7.29 0.64
CA ASN A 149 21.20 -8.17 0.59
C ASN A 149 22.41 -7.56 1.34
N GLY A 150 22.55 -6.23 1.30
CA GLY A 150 23.58 -5.54 2.09
C GLY A 150 23.32 -5.66 3.59
N ILE A 151 22.08 -5.41 4.00
CA ILE A 151 21.63 -5.55 5.40
C ILE A 151 21.80 -6.99 5.88
N GLN A 152 21.37 -7.97 5.08
CA GLN A 152 21.51 -9.39 5.43
C GLN A 152 22.97 -9.79 5.65
N LYS A 153 23.91 -9.27 4.85
CA LYS A 153 25.35 -9.52 5.07
C LYS A 153 25.86 -8.98 6.39
N ILE A 154 25.38 -7.81 6.85
CA ILE A 154 25.74 -7.28 8.16
C ILE A 154 25.18 -8.20 9.26
N LYS A 155 23.92 -8.60 9.15
CA LYS A 155 23.28 -9.54 10.08
C LYS A 155 24.01 -10.88 10.16
N GLU A 156 24.42 -11.44 9.03
CA GLU A 156 25.20 -12.69 8.97
C GLU A 156 26.53 -12.54 9.71
N ILE A 157 27.22 -11.40 9.57
CA ILE A 157 28.47 -11.14 10.28
C ILE A 157 28.21 -11.03 11.79
N CYS A 158 27.20 -10.27 12.21
CA CYS A 158 26.84 -10.13 13.63
C CYS A 158 26.42 -11.47 14.25
N ALA A 159 25.68 -12.31 13.52
CA ALA A 159 25.28 -13.64 13.97
C ALA A 159 26.50 -14.56 14.18
N VAL A 160 27.46 -14.55 13.26
CA VAL A 160 28.72 -15.32 13.39
C VAL A 160 29.55 -14.84 14.59
N CYS A 161 29.47 -13.55 14.92
CA CYS A 161 30.16 -12.96 16.07
C CYS A 161 29.36 -13.03 17.39
N ASN A 162 28.15 -13.61 17.38
CA ASN A 162 27.23 -13.71 18.52
C ASN A 162 26.93 -12.37 19.21
N VAL A 163 26.51 -11.39 18.41
CA VAL A 163 26.23 -10.01 18.84
C VAL A 163 24.75 -9.69 18.74
N ASP A 164 24.17 -9.22 19.83
CA ASP A 164 22.75 -8.87 19.90
C ASP A 164 22.45 -7.45 19.34
N ALA A 165 23.38 -6.51 19.43
CA ALA A 165 23.20 -5.10 19.02
C ALA A 165 23.43 -4.87 17.51
N VAL A 166 22.69 -5.60 16.66
CA VAL A 166 22.86 -5.56 15.20
C VAL A 166 22.52 -4.18 14.62
N GLU A 167 21.50 -3.53 15.17
CA GLU A 167 21.01 -2.21 14.75
C GLU A 167 22.07 -1.11 14.87
N GLU A 168 22.92 -1.16 15.90
CA GLU A 168 24.01 -0.20 16.09
C GLU A 168 25.06 -0.32 14.99
N HIS A 169 25.35 -1.54 14.57
CA HIS A 169 26.32 -1.82 13.52
C HIS A 169 25.81 -1.44 12.12
N ILE A 170 24.52 -1.63 11.85
CA ILE A 170 23.88 -1.14 10.61
C ILE A 170 23.94 0.40 10.59
N ALA A 171 23.57 1.05 11.69
CA ALA A 171 23.64 2.51 11.83
C ALA A 171 25.07 3.06 11.66
N ASP A 172 26.06 2.42 12.28
CA ASP A 172 27.48 2.76 12.12
C ASP A 172 27.94 2.63 10.67
N PHE A 173 27.51 1.57 10.00
CA PHE A 173 27.84 1.34 8.60
C PHE A 173 27.28 2.45 7.70
N PHE A 174 26.03 2.87 7.91
CA PHE A 174 25.43 3.98 7.17
C PHE A 174 26.17 5.31 7.38
N HIS A 175 26.60 5.61 8.61
CA HIS A 175 27.39 6.82 8.89
C HIS A 175 28.77 6.78 8.22
N LYS A 176 29.50 5.67 8.39
CA LYS A 176 30.88 5.53 7.88
C LYS A 176 30.93 5.50 6.36
N GLU A 177 29.97 4.83 5.72
CA GLU A 177 29.95 4.61 4.27
C GLU A 177 29.00 5.57 3.53
N LYS A 178 28.59 6.70 4.14
CA LYS A 178 27.67 7.69 3.55
C LYS A 178 28.01 8.08 2.11
N LYS A 179 29.29 8.19 1.77
CA LYS A 179 29.75 8.58 0.42
C LYS A 179 29.68 7.45 -0.62
N ASN A 180 29.57 6.20 -0.17
CA ASN A 180 29.65 5.00 -1.01
C ASN A 180 28.29 4.29 -1.17
N LEU A 181 27.30 4.64 -0.35
CA LEU A 181 25.97 4.04 -0.36
C LEU A 181 24.99 4.87 -1.18
N ASP A 182 23.99 4.18 -1.75
CA ASP A 182 22.80 4.85 -2.26
C ASP A 182 22.00 5.47 -1.11
N LEU A 183 22.10 6.79 -0.98
CA LEU A 183 21.42 7.55 0.08
C LEU A 183 19.89 7.56 -0.05
N GLU A 184 19.33 7.24 -1.22
CA GLU A 184 17.89 7.01 -1.36
C GLU A 184 17.48 5.72 -0.66
N ALA A 185 18.22 4.64 -0.89
CA ALA A 185 17.99 3.36 -0.23
C ALA A 185 18.23 3.43 1.29
N VAL A 186 19.22 4.21 1.74
CA VAL A 186 19.46 4.44 3.18
C VAL A 186 18.26 5.15 3.81
N GLY A 187 17.81 6.26 3.22
CA GLY A 187 16.64 7.00 3.73
C GLY A 187 15.35 6.17 3.71
N ASP A 188 15.15 5.38 2.66
CA ASP A 188 14.00 4.46 2.52
C ASP A 188 14.01 3.36 3.60
N TYR A 189 15.17 2.75 3.88
CA TYR A 189 15.32 1.73 4.91
C TYR A 189 15.16 2.30 6.32
N LEU A 190 15.79 3.46 6.61
CA LEU A 190 15.70 4.10 7.93
C LEU A 190 14.25 4.50 8.26
N SER A 191 13.48 4.92 7.27
CA SER A 191 12.09 5.37 7.46
C SER A 191 11.04 4.24 7.32
N GLY A 192 11.49 2.98 7.21
CA GLY A 192 10.64 1.81 7.14
C GLY A 192 9.77 1.60 8.41
N PRO A 193 8.62 0.91 8.29
CA PRO A 193 7.68 0.74 9.40
C PRO A 193 8.06 -0.37 10.39
N ASP A 194 8.97 -1.29 10.01
CA ASP A 194 9.26 -2.48 10.80
C ASP A 194 10.03 -2.14 12.08
N ALA A 195 9.91 -2.99 13.09
CA ALA A 195 10.60 -2.80 14.38
C ALA A 195 12.12 -2.67 14.21
N GLU A 196 12.70 -3.45 13.29
CA GLU A 196 14.11 -3.35 12.91
C GLU A 196 14.47 -1.98 12.34
N ASN A 197 13.67 -1.46 11.38
CA ASN A 197 13.93 -0.17 10.78
C ASN A 197 13.93 0.93 11.84
N LYS A 198 12.94 0.90 12.75
CA LYS A 198 12.82 1.85 13.86
C LYS A 198 14.01 1.77 14.81
N ALA A 199 14.47 0.56 15.17
CA ALA A 199 15.63 0.37 16.03
C ALA A 199 16.91 0.93 15.37
N VAL A 200 17.13 0.63 14.08
CA VAL A 200 18.27 1.17 13.32
C VAL A 200 18.18 2.68 13.18
N LEU A 201 16.98 3.25 12.95
CA LEU A 201 16.78 4.70 12.89
C LEU A 201 17.14 5.37 14.21
N THR A 202 16.68 4.84 15.35
CA THR A 202 17.04 5.35 16.67
C THR A 202 18.56 5.31 16.89
N ALA A 203 19.21 4.19 16.58
CA ALA A 203 20.67 4.07 16.68
C ALA A 203 21.41 5.03 15.72
N PHE A 204 20.87 5.24 14.52
CA PHE A 204 21.43 6.14 13.52
C PHE A 204 21.32 7.60 13.96
N THR A 205 20.15 8.03 14.40
CA THR A 205 19.92 9.39 14.92
C THR A 205 20.78 9.64 16.17
N GLY A 206 20.89 8.66 17.06
CA GLY A 206 21.73 8.73 18.26
C GLY A 206 23.22 8.89 17.99
N LYS A 207 23.70 8.55 16.78
CA LYS A 207 25.09 8.78 16.36
C LYS A 207 25.31 10.15 15.73
N ILE A 208 24.26 10.89 15.40
CA ILE A 208 24.38 12.29 14.97
C ILE A 208 24.67 13.15 16.20
N ASP A 209 25.70 13.97 16.11
CA ASP A 209 26.05 14.91 17.17
C ASP A 209 25.05 16.07 17.18
N LEU A 210 24.15 16.06 18.18
CA LEU A 210 23.11 17.06 18.44
C LEU A 210 23.30 17.75 19.80
N THR A 211 24.35 17.41 20.55
CA THR A 211 24.51 17.83 21.94
C THR A 211 24.96 19.28 22.03
N GLY A 212 24.18 20.13 22.69
CA GLY A 212 24.47 21.55 22.88
C GLY A 212 24.42 22.37 21.58
N GLN A 213 23.90 21.80 20.49
CA GLN A 213 23.71 22.51 19.23
C GLN A 213 22.35 23.21 19.19
N ASN A 214 22.27 24.30 18.43
CA ASN A 214 21.00 24.95 18.14
C ASN A 214 20.04 23.98 17.42
N PHE A 215 18.74 24.10 17.69
CA PHE A 215 17.69 23.26 17.11
C PHE A 215 17.70 23.25 15.58
N THR A 216 17.83 24.41 14.93
CA THR A 216 17.79 24.49 13.45
C THR A 216 19.00 23.86 12.80
N GLN A 217 20.18 24.02 13.41
CA GLN A 217 21.43 23.40 12.96
C GLN A 217 21.38 21.88 13.11
N SER A 218 20.87 21.41 14.25
CA SER A 218 20.63 19.99 14.52
C SER A 218 19.68 19.39 13.48
N LEU A 219 18.56 20.07 13.19
CA LEU A 219 17.58 19.63 12.20
C LEU A 219 18.16 19.61 10.78
N ARG A 220 18.95 20.62 10.38
CA ARG A 220 19.70 20.60 9.10
C ARG A 220 20.61 19.40 8.98
N ARG A 221 21.41 19.16 10.00
CA ARG A 221 22.40 18.07 10.01
C ARG A 221 21.72 16.72 9.90
N PHE A 222 20.57 16.57 10.57
CA PHE A 222 19.73 15.39 10.45
C PHE A 222 19.15 15.21 9.04
N LEU A 223 18.47 16.24 8.50
CA LEU A 223 17.79 16.17 7.20
C LEU A 223 18.77 16.00 6.01
N SER A 224 20.04 16.41 6.17
CA SER A 224 21.10 16.24 5.16
C SER A 224 21.90 14.93 5.30
N ALA A 225 21.55 14.07 6.26
CA ALA A 225 22.23 12.80 6.49
C ALA A 225 21.92 11.74 5.41
N PHE A 226 20.75 11.82 4.78
CA PHE A 226 20.23 10.89 3.78
C PHE A 226 19.35 11.63 2.77
N LYS A 227 18.91 10.98 1.68
CA LYS A 227 17.86 11.56 0.83
C LYS A 227 16.50 11.30 1.45
N LEU A 228 15.68 12.34 1.51
CA LEU A 228 14.39 12.27 2.17
C LEU A 228 13.38 11.49 1.31
N PRO A 229 12.62 10.57 1.92
CA PRO A 229 11.54 9.88 1.21
C PRO A 229 10.43 10.86 0.83
N GLY A 230 9.77 10.61 -0.30
CA GLY A 230 8.62 11.39 -0.77
C GLY A 230 7.27 10.98 -0.16
N GLU A 231 7.29 9.98 0.73
CA GLU A 231 6.11 9.41 1.38
C GLU A 231 5.89 10.03 2.77
N ALA A 232 4.68 10.54 3.02
CA ALA A 232 4.37 11.32 4.23
C ALA A 232 4.63 10.55 5.53
N GLN A 233 4.22 9.28 5.62
CA GLN A 233 4.44 8.46 6.81
C GLN A 233 5.93 8.19 7.08
N LYS A 234 6.75 8.13 6.03
CA LYS A 234 8.20 7.94 6.15
C LYS A 234 8.88 9.20 6.68
N ILE A 235 8.48 10.36 6.17
CA ILE A 235 8.93 11.67 6.68
C ILE A 235 8.56 11.82 8.16
N ASP A 236 7.33 11.45 8.52
CA ASP A 236 6.82 11.52 9.90
C ASP A 236 7.71 10.76 10.90
N ARG A 237 8.08 9.51 10.60
CA ARG A 237 8.97 8.69 11.44
C ARG A 237 10.36 9.31 11.63
N LEU A 238 10.90 9.92 10.57
CA LEU A 238 12.20 10.59 10.63
C LEU A 238 12.14 11.80 11.57
N VAL A 239 11.07 12.60 11.49
CA VAL A 239 10.85 13.75 12.36
C VAL A 239 10.61 13.31 13.82
N GLU A 240 9.84 12.25 14.04
CA GLU A 240 9.66 11.66 15.38
C GLU A 240 10.99 11.23 16.00
N SER A 241 11.82 10.48 15.26
CA SER A 241 13.14 10.03 15.74
C SER A 241 14.08 11.19 16.06
N PHE A 242 14.14 12.21 15.18
CA PHE A 242 14.93 13.41 15.43
C PHE A 242 14.50 14.10 16.73
N SER A 243 13.20 14.26 16.93
CA SER A 243 12.64 15.01 18.05
C SER A 243 12.88 14.32 19.38
N GLU A 244 12.73 13.00 19.41
CA GLU A 244 13.04 12.19 20.57
C GLU A 244 14.53 12.27 20.93
N GLU A 245 15.42 12.13 19.94
CA GLU A 245 16.87 12.14 20.18
C GLU A 245 17.39 13.54 20.54
N TYR A 246 16.88 14.59 19.90
CA TYR A 246 17.24 15.97 20.22
C TYR A 246 16.89 16.30 21.68
N TYR A 247 15.69 15.93 22.13
CA TYR A 247 15.26 16.13 23.51
C TYR A 247 16.16 15.36 24.50
N LYS A 248 16.47 14.08 24.21
CA LYS A 248 17.37 13.25 25.04
C LYS A 248 18.76 13.87 25.18
N LYS A 249 19.31 14.44 24.10
CA LYS A 249 20.66 15.00 24.07
C LYS A 249 20.78 16.43 24.60
N ASN A 250 19.66 17.12 24.79
CA ASN A 250 19.62 18.50 25.26
C ASN A 250 18.69 18.64 26.49
N PRO A 251 18.98 17.91 27.59
CA PRO A 251 18.15 17.96 28.80
C PRO A 251 18.20 19.36 29.42
N GLY A 252 17.03 19.88 29.83
CA GLY A 252 16.91 21.23 30.39
C GLY A 252 16.99 22.37 29.35
N GLY A 253 16.95 22.05 28.05
CA GLY A 253 16.83 23.07 26.99
C GLY A 253 15.42 23.66 26.89
N ASN A 254 15.19 24.47 25.85
CA ASN A 254 13.91 25.18 25.61
C ASN A 254 12.73 24.26 25.25
N ILE A 255 12.93 22.94 25.14
CA ILE A 255 11.93 21.97 24.73
C ILE A 255 11.59 21.08 25.92
N ALA A 256 10.33 21.10 26.34
CA ALA A 256 9.87 20.43 27.54
C ALA A 256 9.77 18.91 27.43
N ASN A 257 9.46 18.37 26.24
CA ASN A 257 9.38 16.94 25.98
C ASN A 257 9.52 16.61 24.47
N LYS A 258 9.55 15.32 24.14
CA LYS A 258 9.65 14.85 22.75
C LYS A 258 8.52 15.34 21.84
N ASP A 259 7.31 15.52 22.38
CA ASP A 259 6.13 15.93 21.59
C ASP A 259 6.22 17.42 21.23
N ALA A 260 6.68 18.26 22.16
CA ALA A 260 7.02 19.66 21.90
C ALA A 260 8.14 19.77 20.85
N GLY A 261 9.17 18.92 20.94
CA GLY A 261 10.24 18.85 19.93
C GLY A 261 9.73 18.46 18.55
N TYR A 262 8.81 17.50 18.50
CA TYR A 262 8.14 17.07 17.27
C TYR A 262 7.31 18.19 16.66
N ILE A 263 6.52 18.89 17.48
CA ILE A 263 5.73 20.05 17.03
C ILE A 263 6.64 21.12 16.45
N LEU A 264 7.72 21.46 17.16
CA LEU A 264 8.67 22.45 16.72
C LEU A 264 9.37 22.04 15.41
N ALA A 265 9.75 20.77 15.28
CA ALA A 265 10.44 20.27 14.09
C ALA A 265 9.58 20.40 12.82
N PHE A 266 8.32 19.93 12.86
CA PHE A 266 7.46 20.04 11.68
C PHE A 266 7.07 21.50 11.40
N GLN A 267 6.85 22.33 12.42
CA GLN A 267 6.58 23.75 12.24
C GLN A 267 7.77 24.47 11.60
N THR A 268 8.99 24.09 11.97
CA THR A 268 10.23 24.64 11.37
C THR A 268 10.37 24.22 9.91
N ILE A 269 10.04 22.96 9.56
CA ILE A 269 10.02 22.47 8.17
C ILE A 269 8.95 23.20 7.34
N MET A 270 7.76 23.41 7.91
CA MET A 270 6.69 24.17 7.26
C MET A 270 7.07 25.65 7.08
N LEU A 271 7.67 26.27 8.10
CA LEU A 271 8.16 27.64 8.04
C LEU A 271 9.22 27.81 6.94
N ASN A 272 10.15 26.87 6.81
CA ASN A 272 11.12 26.88 5.72
C ASN A 272 10.42 26.92 4.35
N THR A 273 9.37 26.11 4.18
CA THR A 273 8.60 26.08 2.94
C THR A 273 7.85 27.39 2.71
N ASP A 274 7.26 27.95 3.76
CA ASP A 274 6.54 29.22 3.67
C ASP A 274 7.46 30.39 3.31
N LEU A 275 8.60 30.52 3.99
CA LEU A 275 9.52 31.64 3.83
C LEU A 275 10.26 31.62 2.49
N HIS A 276 10.52 30.46 1.91
CA HIS A 276 11.38 30.31 0.73
C HIS A 276 10.64 29.94 -0.56
N ASN A 277 9.35 29.59 -0.48
CA ASN A 277 8.54 29.34 -1.68
C ASN A 277 8.26 30.66 -2.43
N PRO A 278 8.72 30.81 -3.68
CA PRO A 278 8.53 32.04 -4.46
C PRO A 278 7.07 32.27 -4.87
N ASN A 279 6.22 31.24 -4.80
CA ASN A 279 4.79 31.38 -5.10
C ASN A 279 3.99 32.03 -3.97
N ILE A 280 4.62 32.24 -2.80
CA ILE A 280 4.00 32.92 -1.66
C ILE A 280 4.44 34.38 -1.68
N ALA A 281 3.48 35.28 -1.84
CA ALA A 281 3.74 36.72 -1.81
C ALA A 281 4.37 37.12 -0.46
N SER A 282 5.36 38.00 -0.48
CA SER A 282 6.14 38.37 0.72
C SER A 282 5.28 38.88 1.88
N ASN A 283 4.14 39.52 1.60
CA ASN A 283 3.18 39.99 2.61
C ASN A 283 2.27 38.90 3.19
N ARG A 284 2.28 37.69 2.61
CA ARG A 284 1.52 36.52 3.08
C ARG A 284 2.40 35.49 3.80
N LYS A 285 3.73 35.64 3.70
CA LYS A 285 4.68 34.80 4.44
C LYS A 285 4.49 35.02 5.95
N MET A 286 4.62 33.95 6.71
CA MET A 286 4.53 33.94 8.15
C MET A 286 5.60 34.87 8.74
N ASP A 287 5.16 35.87 9.50
CA ASP A 287 6.04 36.69 10.31
C ASP A 287 6.35 36.00 11.65
N PHE A 288 7.28 36.57 12.41
CA PHE A 288 7.66 36.01 13.71
C PHE A 288 6.48 35.91 14.68
N ASN A 289 5.59 36.92 14.70
CA ASN A 289 4.39 36.91 15.53
C ASN A 289 3.41 35.79 15.14
N GLY A 290 3.29 35.51 13.84
CA GLY A 290 2.55 34.38 13.30
C GLY A 290 3.11 33.05 13.80
N LEU A 291 4.43 32.86 13.77
CA LEU A 291 5.09 31.66 14.33
C LEU A 291 4.79 31.51 15.83
N LYS A 292 4.97 32.57 16.61
CA LYS A 292 4.70 32.58 18.06
C LYS A 292 3.25 32.21 18.37
N ARG A 293 2.29 32.77 17.61
CA ARG A 293 0.87 32.46 17.75
C ARG A 293 0.56 31.00 17.42
N ASN A 294 1.18 30.44 16.38
CA ASN A 294 0.97 29.05 15.96
C ASN A 294 1.54 28.04 16.96
N LEU A 295 2.58 28.41 17.70
CA LEU A 295 3.27 27.56 18.69
C LEU A 295 2.80 27.79 20.13
N ARG A 296 1.77 28.62 20.34
CA ARG A 296 1.27 28.95 21.68
C ARG A 296 0.73 27.71 22.40
N GLY A 297 1.19 27.46 23.62
CA GLY A 297 0.82 26.31 24.44
C GLY A 297 1.39 24.97 23.96
N CYS A 298 2.22 24.96 22.91
CA CYS A 298 2.75 23.73 22.30
C CYS A 298 3.99 23.16 23.01
N ASN A 299 4.50 23.83 24.05
CA ASN A 299 5.64 23.36 24.84
C ASN A 299 5.17 22.70 26.14
N ASN A 300 4.52 21.53 26.02
CA ASN A 300 3.90 20.81 27.14
C ASN A 300 2.86 21.65 27.92
N GLY A 301 2.01 22.38 27.20
CA GLY A 301 1.00 23.27 27.76
C GLY A 301 1.48 24.70 28.03
N ALA A 302 2.79 24.95 27.97
CA ALA A 302 3.39 26.28 28.04
C ALA A 302 3.81 26.81 26.66
N ASP A 303 4.25 28.06 26.61
CA ASP A 303 4.85 28.67 25.43
C ASP A 303 6.34 28.31 25.33
N PHE A 304 6.90 28.32 24.12
CA PHE A 304 8.36 28.29 23.94
C PHE A 304 8.96 29.65 24.30
N ASP A 305 10.21 29.65 24.73
CA ASP A 305 10.95 30.89 24.98
C ASP A 305 10.99 31.78 23.72
N GLU A 306 10.73 33.07 23.91
CA GLU A 306 10.56 34.02 22.80
C GLU A 306 11.89 34.27 22.08
N HIS A 307 12.99 34.38 22.81
CA HIS A 307 14.32 34.56 22.23
C HIS A 307 14.71 33.33 21.40
N PHE A 308 14.49 32.13 21.94
CA PHE A 308 14.70 30.87 21.23
C PHE A 308 13.91 30.78 19.92
N LEU A 309 12.62 31.14 19.92
CA LEU A 309 11.82 31.16 18.68
C LEU A 309 12.30 32.23 17.70
N GLN A 310 12.76 33.38 18.19
CA GLN A 310 13.24 34.47 17.36
C GLN A 310 14.54 34.09 16.64
N GLU A 311 15.47 33.45 17.34
CA GLU A 311 16.69 32.88 16.76
C GLU A 311 16.37 31.83 15.70
N LEU A 312 15.45 30.90 16.01
CA LEU A 312 14.99 29.88 15.07
C LEU A 312 14.40 30.51 13.81
N TYR A 313 13.51 31.49 13.95
CA TYR A 313 12.88 32.18 12.82
C TYR A 313 13.92 32.88 11.95
N ASN A 314 14.85 33.61 12.57
CA ASN A 314 15.88 34.35 11.85
C ASN A 314 16.85 33.42 11.13
N ASP A 315 17.26 32.30 11.75
CA ASP A 315 18.14 31.32 11.10
C ASP A 315 17.46 30.66 9.89
N ILE A 316 16.19 30.23 10.02
CA ILE A 316 15.47 29.65 8.89
C ILE A 316 15.25 30.68 7.78
N LYS A 317 14.97 31.93 8.12
CA LYS A 317 14.80 33.01 7.14
C LYS A 317 16.09 33.29 6.37
N ALA A 318 17.24 33.31 7.05
CA ALA A 318 18.53 33.58 6.45
C ALA A 318 19.07 32.38 5.65
N ASN A 319 18.89 31.18 6.19
CA ASN A 319 19.46 29.95 5.65
C ASN A 319 18.29 28.99 5.31
N PRO A 320 17.95 28.72 4.05
CA PRO A 320 16.94 27.71 3.71
C PRO A 320 17.46 26.28 3.92
N PHE A 321 16.63 25.33 4.32
CA PHE A 321 17.02 23.91 4.38
C PHE A 321 17.38 23.37 3.00
N GLU A 322 18.47 22.59 2.91
CA GLU A 322 18.79 21.78 1.73
C GLU A 322 18.01 20.47 1.77
N VAL A 323 16.77 20.48 1.26
CA VAL A 323 15.86 19.33 1.33
C VAL A 323 15.95 18.50 0.05
N ASN A 324 16.72 17.41 0.10
CA ASN A 324 16.94 16.52 -1.05
C ASN A 324 15.98 15.32 -1.03
N PHE A 325 14.77 15.51 -1.55
CA PHE A 325 13.80 14.43 -1.70
C PHE A 325 14.18 13.44 -2.83
N ILE A 326 13.77 12.19 -2.66
CA ILE A 326 13.82 11.20 -3.75
C ILE A 326 12.91 11.65 -4.90
N LYS A 327 13.31 11.35 -6.14
CA LYS A 327 12.53 11.73 -7.33
C LYS A 327 11.39 10.77 -7.64
N ILE A 328 11.56 9.50 -7.26
CA ILE A 328 10.64 8.40 -7.56
C ILE A 328 10.52 7.53 -6.32
N GLU A 329 9.29 7.29 -5.88
CA GLU A 329 8.97 6.44 -4.75
C GLU A 329 8.95 4.95 -5.14
N PRO A 330 9.24 4.03 -4.19
CA PRO A 330 9.14 2.59 -4.41
C PRO A 330 7.73 2.13 -4.80
N GLY A 331 7.62 1.08 -5.61
CA GLY A 331 6.35 0.51 -6.05
C GLY A 331 5.85 1.10 -7.37
N TYR A 332 4.53 1.15 -7.54
CA TYR A 332 3.85 1.73 -8.70
C TYR A 332 3.40 3.16 -8.36
N VAL A 333 3.84 4.13 -9.16
CA VAL A 333 3.47 5.54 -8.98
C VAL A 333 2.68 6.02 -10.18
N ILE A 334 1.49 6.56 -9.92
CA ILE A 334 0.64 7.23 -10.92
C ILE A 334 0.60 8.71 -10.55
N ALA A 335 1.25 9.57 -11.34
CA ALA A 335 1.27 11.01 -11.15
C ALA A 335 0.93 11.72 -12.47
N SER A 336 -0.28 12.25 -12.59
CA SER A 336 -0.74 12.91 -13.82
C SER A 336 -1.91 13.85 -13.53
N SER A 337 -2.04 14.94 -14.30
CA SER A 337 -3.23 15.79 -14.23
C SER A 337 -4.52 15.04 -14.61
N ALA A 338 -4.41 14.02 -15.48
CA ALA A 338 -5.55 13.19 -15.88
C ALA A 338 -6.13 12.37 -14.70
N LEU A 339 -5.31 12.10 -13.68
CA LEU A 339 -5.70 11.29 -12.53
C LEU A 339 -6.85 11.93 -11.74
N ASN A 340 -7.01 13.25 -11.77
CA ASN A 340 -8.16 13.94 -11.15
C ASN A 340 -9.52 13.51 -11.74
N HIS A 341 -9.53 13.00 -12.97
CA HIS A 341 -10.73 12.53 -13.66
C HIS A 341 -10.85 10.99 -13.65
N ASP A 342 -9.90 10.30 -13.02
CA ASP A 342 -9.88 8.84 -12.98
C ASP A 342 -11.01 8.31 -12.07
N SER A 343 -11.83 7.41 -12.62
CA SER A 343 -12.98 6.83 -11.93
C SER A 343 -12.57 6.03 -10.69
N THR A 344 -11.40 5.38 -10.72
CA THR A 344 -10.86 4.61 -9.59
C THR A 344 -10.36 5.55 -8.50
N LEU A 345 -9.65 6.63 -8.82
CA LEU A 345 -9.26 7.61 -7.80
C LEU A 345 -10.49 8.28 -7.15
N ASN A 346 -11.50 8.65 -7.93
CA ASN A 346 -12.71 9.28 -7.39
C ASN A 346 -13.46 8.37 -6.40
N ARG A 347 -13.52 7.07 -6.69
CA ARG A 347 -14.04 6.07 -5.76
C ARG A 347 -13.18 6.00 -4.50
N LEU A 348 -11.86 5.94 -4.62
CA LEU A 348 -10.94 5.91 -3.47
C LEU A 348 -11.03 7.15 -2.59
N ASN A 349 -11.15 8.34 -3.17
CA ASN A 349 -11.32 9.59 -2.43
C ASN A 349 -12.64 9.61 -1.65
N SER A 350 -13.69 9.00 -2.20
CA SER A 350 -14.98 8.86 -1.50
C SER A 350 -14.81 7.98 -0.26
N LEU A 351 -14.01 6.89 -0.34
CA LEU A 351 -13.74 6.02 0.81
C LEU A 351 -13.03 6.71 1.96
N LEU A 352 -12.03 7.55 1.66
CA LEU A 352 -11.27 8.25 2.70
C LEU A 352 -12.19 9.04 3.65
N HIS A 353 -13.38 9.40 3.18
CA HIS A 353 -14.36 10.22 3.88
C HIS A 353 -15.68 9.49 4.20
N SER A 354 -15.84 8.21 3.83
CA SER A 354 -17.08 7.44 4.00
C SER A 354 -16.87 6.16 4.81
N SER A 355 -17.87 5.79 5.62
CA SER A 355 -17.87 4.53 6.37
C SER A 355 -18.25 3.35 5.47
N ILE A 356 -17.23 2.61 5.06
CA ILE A 356 -17.24 1.19 4.66
C ILE A 356 -17.83 0.90 3.25
N ILE A 357 -16.93 0.59 2.32
CA ILE A 357 -17.19 -0.14 1.08
C ILE A 357 -16.19 -1.31 1.03
N GLU A 358 -16.62 -2.48 0.58
CA GLU A 358 -15.75 -3.64 0.43
C GLU A 358 -14.74 -3.47 -0.72
N ALA A 359 -13.52 -4.02 -0.58
CA ALA A 359 -12.43 -3.88 -1.56
C ALA A 359 -12.85 -4.26 -3.00
N ARG A 360 -13.73 -5.25 -3.12
CA ARG A 360 -14.24 -5.76 -4.40
C ARG A 360 -15.00 -4.73 -5.22
N HIS A 361 -15.68 -3.76 -4.59
CA HIS A 361 -16.45 -2.75 -5.32
C HIS A 361 -15.53 -1.68 -5.94
N LEU A 362 -14.28 -1.59 -5.48
CA LEU A 362 -13.29 -0.62 -5.93
C LEU A 362 -12.36 -1.22 -6.98
N PHE A 363 -11.94 -2.46 -6.74
CA PHE A 363 -10.97 -3.17 -7.56
C PHE A 363 -11.59 -4.48 -8.07
N PRO A 364 -12.11 -4.50 -9.31
CA PRO A 364 -12.61 -5.73 -9.92
C PRO A 364 -11.53 -6.83 -9.88
N GLY A 365 -11.91 -8.04 -9.45
CA GLY A 365 -11.00 -9.21 -9.44
C GLY A 365 -10.03 -9.31 -8.24
N VAL A 366 -10.21 -8.48 -7.20
CA VAL A 366 -9.43 -8.55 -5.94
C VAL A 366 -9.96 -9.62 -4.96
N GLY A 367 -11.17 -10.16 -5.18
CA GLY A 367 -11.75 -11.25 -4.39
C GLY A 367 -12.42 -10.78 -3.08
N ASN A 368 -13.21 -11.66 -2.47
CA ASN A 368 -14.09 -11.31 -1.33
C ASN A 368 -13.40 -11.35 0.04
N THR A 369 -12.17 -11.85 0.12
CA THR A 369 -11.44 -12.05 1.39
C THR A 369 -10.58 -10.85 1.79
N ILE A 370 -10.49 -9.82 0.94
CA ILE A 370 -9.64 -8.66 1.18
C ILE A 370 -10.41 -7.58 1.95
N LYS A 371 -9.92 -7.29 3.15
CA LYS A 371 -10.38 -6.22 4.04
C LYS A 371 -9.59 -4.94 3.78
N LEU A 372 -10.26 -3.80 3.91
CA LEU A 372 -9.65 -2.48 3.81
C LEU A 372 -9.53 -1.84 5.19
N THR A 373 -8.39 -1.22 5.44
CA THR A 373 -8.17 -0.35 6.59
C THR A 373 -7.64 1.00 6.12
N ILE A 374 -8.11 2.09 6.73
CA ILE A 374 -7.75 3.46 6.33
C ILE A 374 -6.93 4.09 7.44
N THR A 375 -5.76 4.60 7.10
CA THR A 375 -4.93 5.44 7.96
C THR A 375 -5.11 6.89 7.56
N GLN A 376 -5.82 7.65 8.40
CA GLN A 376 -6.06 9.08 8.20
C GLN A 376 -4.76 9.88 8.36
N PRO A 377 -4.61 11.01 7.63
CA PRO A 377 -3.40 11.81 7.68
C PRO A 377 -3.37 12.70 8.94
N LYS A 378 -2.17 12.96 9.46
CA LYS A 378 -1.94 14.08 10.40
C LYS A 378 -2.09 15.39 9.64
N SER A 379 -2.76 16.40 10.20
CA SER A 379 -3.07 17.65 9.48
C SER A 379 -1.85 18.34 8.87
N TRP A 380 -0.71 18.36 9.56
CA TRP A 380 0.50 18.99 9.05
C TRP A 380 1.10 18.22 7.86
N LEU A 381 0.96 16.88 7.82
CA LEU A 381 1.39 16.07 6.68
C LEU A 381 0.54 16.37 5.45
N THR A 382 -0.78 16.53 5.62
CA THR A 382 -1.66 16.98 4.54
C THR A 382 -1.23 18.34 4.02
N ILE A 383 -0.99 19.31 4.91
CA ILE A 383 -0.56 20.66 4.52
C ILE A 383 0.80 20.64 3.81
N PHE A 384 1.79 19.94 4.38
CA PHE A 384 3.16 19.93 3.87
C PHE A 384 3.32 19.13 2.57
N THR A 385 2.71 17.95 2.49
CA THR A 385 2.94 16.99 1.39
C THR A 385 1.74 16.82 0.44
N GLY A 386 0.55 17.25 0.85
CA GLY A 386 -0.70 16.93 0.14
C GLY A 386 -1.24 15.54 0.44
N TYR A 387 -0.72 14.86 1.47
CA TYR A 387 -1.14 13.49 1.82
C TYR A 387 -2.56 13.43 2.38
N GLU A 388 -3.41 12.64 1.72
CA GLU A 388 -4.84 12.47 2.04
C GLU A 388 -5.12 11.20 2.86
N GLY A 389 -4.15 10.28 2.92
CA GLY A 389 -4.29 9.04 3.68
C GLY A 389 -3.69 7.82 2.97
N THR A 390 -3.69 6.70 3.70
CA THR A 390 -3.26 5.40 3.18
C THR A 390 -4.38 4.39 3.35
N ILE A 391 -4.71 3.69 2.26
CA ILE A 391 -5.61 2.55 2.25
C ILE A 391 -4.74 1.29 2.26
N THR A 392 -4.94 0.43 3.23
CA THR A 392 -4.19 -0.81 3.41
C THR A 392 -5.11 -1.99 3.17
N LEU A 393 -4.67 -2.92 2.32
CA LEU A 393 -5.40 -4.12 1.93
C LEU A 393 -4.80 -5.34 2.62
N SER A 394 -5.64 -6.09 3.33
CA SER A 394 -5.23 -7.27 4.11
C SER A 394 -6.17 -8.45 3.87
N ASN A 395 -5.61 -9.65 3.80
CA ASN A 395 -6.39 -10.88 3.96
C ASN A 395 -6.49 -11.25 5.46
N GLU A 396 -7.04 -12.42 5.79
CA GLU A 396 -7.18 -12.86 7.19
C GLU A 396 -5.83 -13.03 7.93
N HIS A 397 -4.73 -13.23 7.20
CA HIS A 397 -3.43 -13.59 7.77
C HIS A 397 -2.41 -12.44 7.71
N SER A 398 -2.53 -11.53 6.74
CA SER A 398 -1.47 -10.59 6.39
C SER A 398 -1.97 -9.35 5.65
N THR A 399 -1.26 -8.25 5.87
CA THR A 399 -1.34 -7.06 5.02
C THR A 399 -0.56 -7.31 3.73
N LEU A 400 -1.20 -7.06 2.59
CA LEU A 400 -0.69 -7.41 1.27
C LEU A 400 -0.30 -6.21 0.42
N ALA A 401 -1.00 -5.08 0.55
CA ALA A 401 -0.71 -3.89 -0.24
C ALA A 401 -1.13 -2.60 0.47
N SER A 402 -0.49 -1.49 0.13
CA SER A 402 -0.90 -0.14 0.51
C SER A 402 -1.08 0.75 -0.72
N ILE A 403 -2.01 1.70 -0.59
CA ILE A 403 -2.31 2.74 -1.55
C ILE A 403 -2.26 4.07 -0.82
N GLN A 404 -1.30 4.91 -1.16
CA GLN A 404 -1.16 6.26 -0.60
C GLN A 404 -1.66 7.29 -1.61
N ILE A 405 -2.44 8.25 -1.14
CA ILE A 405 -3.09 9.25 -1.98
C ILE A 405 -2.55 10.64 -1.63
N TYR A 406 -2.18 11.41 -2.65
CA TYR A 406 -1.66 12.76 -2.53
C TYR A 406 -2.40 13.72 -3.45
N ALA A 407 -3.01 14.75 -2.86
CA ALA A 407 -3.66 15.86 -3.55
C ALA A 407 -2.82 17.15 -3.38
N PRO A 408 -2.33 17.76 -4.48
CA PRO A 408 -1.44 18.91 -4.41
C PRO A 408 -2.18 20.16 -3.94
N ASN A 409 -1.79 20.67 -2.77
CA ASN A 409 -2.27 21.92 -2.21
C ASN A 409 -1.27 23.07 -2.49
N PHE A 410 -1.59 24.28 -2.02
CA PHE A 410 -0.76 25.46 -2.29
C PHE A 410 0.70 25.33 -1.84
N LEU A 411 0.94 24.73 -0.66
CA LEU A 411 2.29 24.56 -0.09
C LEU A 411 3.00 23.35 -0.70
N SER A 412 2.32 22.21 -0.81
CA SER A 412 2.95 20.96 -1.26
C SER A 412 3.43 21.03 -2.72
N ARG A 413 2.83 21.88 -3.55
CA ARG A 413 3.21 22.09 -4.96
C ARG A 413 4.66 22.47 -5.17
N TRP A 414 5.28 23.16 -4.22
CA TRP A 414 6.66 23.62 -4.37
C TRP A 414 7.68 22.48 -4.26
N LEU A 415 7.45 21.52 -3.36
CA LEU A 415 8.37 20.43 -3.09
C LEU A 415 7.98 19.11 -3.77
N PHE A 416 6.67 18.85 -3.91
CA PHE A 416 6.13 17.57 -4.37
C PHE A 416 5.45 17.64 -5.75
N GLY A 417 5.42 18.83 -6.36
CA GLY A 417 4.89 19.06 -7.70
C GLY A 417 3.38 19.33 -7.76
N LYS A 418 2.91 19.70 -8.96
CA LYS A 418 1.53 20.18 -9.19
C LYS A 418 0.50 19.10 -9.48
N GLN A 419 0.92 17.85 -9.63
CA GLN A 419 0.05 16.76 -10.06
C GLN A 419 -0.42 15.94 -8.85
N PRO A 420 -1.67 15.44 -8.86
CA PRO A 420 -2.09 14.41 -7.91
C PRO A 420 -1.22 13.16 -8.12
N LYS A 421 -0.99 12.44 -7.03
CA LYS A 421 -0.11 11.27 -7.03
C LYS A 421 -0.74 10.15 -6.21
N VAL A 422 -0.69 8.93 -6.76
CA VAL A 422 -1.03 7.69 -6.06
C VAL A 422 0.18 6.78 -6.06
N ILE A 423 0.52 6.26 -4.89
CA ILE A 423 1.64 5.32 -4.70
C ILE A 423 1.07 3.99 -4.22
N ILE A 424 1.32 2.91 -4.97
CA ILE A 424 0.83 1.56 -4.66
C ILE A 424 2.04 0.66 -4.40
N GLN A 425 2.08 0.04 -3.22
CA GLN A 425 3.20 -0.80 -2.80
C GLN A 425 2.70 -2.17 -2.34
N PRO A 426 3.33 -3.28 -2.78
CA PRO A 426 3.15 -4.57 -2.12
C PRO A 426 3.82 -4.55 -0.75
N ILE A 427 3.11 -5.04 0.27
CA ILE A 427 3.61 -5.15 1.64
C ILE A 427 4.00 -6.60 1.92
N CYS A 428 5.17 -6.78 2.50
CA CYS A 428 5.64 -8.06 3.02
C CYS A 428 5.53 -8.05 4.54
N LYS A 429 5.09 -9.17 5.12
CA LYS A 429 5.14 -9.41 6.57
C LYS A 429 6.34 -10.31 6.87
N ASP A 430 7.05 -10.03 7.97
CA ASP A 430 8.19 -10.81 8.46
C ASP A 430 9.35 -10.94 7.45
N GLY A 431 9.53 -9.93 6.59
CA GLY A 431 10.63 -9.89 5.61
C GLY A 431 10.57 -10.97 4.53
N LYS A 432 9.42 -11.64 4.33
CA LYS A 432 9.23 -12.63 3.27
C LYS A 432 8.39 -12.07 2.13
N ALA A 433 8.95 -12.11 0.92
CA ALA A 433 8.27 -11.74 -0.30
C ALA A 433 7.09 -12.69 -0.55
N ALA A 434 5.87 -12.21 -0.39
CA ALA A 434 4.65 -12.97 -0.67
C ALA A 434 4.26 -12.81 -2.16
N PRO A 435 4.10 -13.88 -2.94
CA PRO A 435 3.63 -13.79 -4.33
C PRO A 435 2.27 -13.09 -4.45
N GLU A 436 1.41 -13.27 -3.46
CA GLU A 436 0.07 -12.67 -3.41
C GLU A 436 0.09 -11.14 -3.27
N ALA A 437 1.07 -10.60 -2.53
CA ALA A 437 1.20 -9.15 -2.31
C ALA A 437 1.55 -8.40 -3.60
N ILE A 438 2.53 -8.91 -4.35
CA ILE A 438 2.92 -8.31 -5.65
C ILE A 438 1.82 -8.46 -6.69
N GLU A 439 1.11 -9.59 -6.71
CA GLU A 439 -0.06 -9.82 -7.55
C GLU A 439 -1.17 -8.80 -7.26
N LEU A 440 -1.52 -8.62 -5.99
CA LEU A 440 -2.56 -7.69 -5.58
C LEU A 440 -2.20 -6.25 -5.92
N ALA A 441 -0.98 -5.81 -5.60
CA ALA A 441 -0.51 -4.46 -5.92
C ALA A 441 -0.51 -4.18 -7.43
N ALA A 442 -0.11 -5.17 -8.26
CA ALA A 442 -0.15 -5.04 -9.71
C ALA A 442 -1.59 -4.95 -10.26
N LYS A 443 -2.53 -5.75 -9.72
CA LYS A 443 -3.95 -5.69 -10.07
C LYS A 443 -4.56 -4.32 -9.74
N ILE A 444 -4.29 -3.81 -8.54
CA ILE A 444 -4.72 -2.47 -8.13
C ILE A 444 -4.17 -1.42 -9.09
N ALA A 445 -2.86 -1.43 -9.37
CA ALA A 445 -2.27 -0.48 -10.29
C ALA A 445 -2.84 -0.57 -11.72
N ALA A 446 -3.17 -1.77 -12.20
CA ALA A 446 -3.77 -1.99 -13.51
C ALA A 446 -5.24 -1.52 -13.62
N SER A 447 -5.94 -1.41 -12.49
CA SER A 447 -7.35 -0.96 -12.41
C SER A 447 -7.55 0.54 -12.60
N PHE A 448 -6.47 1.33 -12.55
CA PHE A 448 -6.52 2.74 -12.92
C PHE A 448 -6.58 2.90 -14.44
N GLU A 449 -7.44 3.81 -14.89
CA GLU A 449 -7.49 4.22 -16.30
C GLU A 449 -6.22 4.97 -16.68
N THR A 450 -5.76 5.82 -15.75
CA THR A 450 -4.49 6.54 -15.86
C THR A 450 -3.31 5.58 -15.74
N PRO A 451 -2.36 5.58 -16.69
CA PRO A 451 -1.22 4.66 -16.67
C PRO A 451 -0.24 4.95 -15.54
N VAL A 452 0.45 3.91 -15.07
CA VAL A 452 1.55 4.03 -14.11
C VAL A 452 2.68 4.83 -14.75
N THR A 453 3.02 5.96 -14.14
CA THR A 453 4.05 6.89 -14.62
C THR A 453 5.47 6.44 -14.30
N SER A 454 5.68 5.74 -13.18
CA SER A 454 6.97 5.18 -12.84
C SER A 454 6.86 3.94 -11.97
N ILE A 455 7.82 3.02 -12.13
CA ILE A 455 7.95 1.79 -11.35
C ILE A 455 9.35 1.74 -10.76
N LYS A 456 9.47 1.62 -9.44
CA LYS A 456 10.73 1.50 -8.71
C LYS A 456 10.72 0.25 -7.84
N ALA A 457 11.87 -0.40 -7.70
CA ALA A 457 12.02 -1.55 -6.81
C ALA A 457 11.62 -1.18 -5.38
N THR A 458 10.99 -2.12 -4.67
CA THR A 458 10.78 -2.00 -3.21
C THR A 458 11.93 -2.68 -2.48
N TYR A 459 11.92 -2.62 -1.14
CA TYR A 459 12.89 -3.35 -0.33
C TYR A 459 12.90 -4.86 -0.65
N ASP A 460 11.72 -5.45 -0.86
CA ASP A 460 11.56 -6.89 -1.11
C ASP A 460 11.56 -7.28 -2.59
N TYR A 461 10.90 -6.51 -3.46
CA TYR A 461 10.71 -6.90 -4.88
C TYR A 461 11.63 -6.13 -5.83
N MET A 462 12.11 -6.79 -6.89
CA MET A 462 12.89 -6.11 -7.93
C MET A 462 11.97 -5.32 -8.85
N LYS A 463 12.53 -4.28 -9.49
CA LYS A 463 11.80 -3.47 -10.48
C LYS A 463 11.27 -4.32 -11.63
N SER A 464 12.05 -5.30 -12.11
CA SER A 464 11.67 -6.23 -13.19
C SER A 464 10.41 -7.02 -12.86
N ASP A 465 10.29 -7.48 -11.61
CA ASP A 465 9.16 -8.30 -11.17
C ASP A 465 7.87 -7.46 -11.16
N LEU A 466 7.96 -6.24 -10.62
CA LEU A 466 6.86 -5.28 -10.62
C LEU A 466 6.42 -4.93 -12.04
N GLN A 467 7.37 -4.64 -12.94
CA GLN A 467 7.09 -4.32 -14.34
C GLN A 467 6.40 -5.49 -15.06
N SER A 468 6.91 -6.71 -14.88
CA SER A 468 6.34 -7.91 -15.51
C SER A 468 4.91 -8.15 -15.05
N ARG A 469 4.63 -8.08 -13.74
CA ARG A 469 3.29 -8.32 -13.19
C ARG A 469 2.30 -7.23 -13.59
N TYR A 470 2.72 -5.96 -13.58
CA TYR A 470 1.86 -4.88 -14.08
C TYR A 470 1.51 -5.06 -15.56
N ALA A 471 2.49 -5.38 -16.41
CA ALA A 471 2.26 -5.61 -17.83
C ALA A 471 1.32 -6.79 -18.09
N GLU A 472 1.47 -7.89 -17.34
CA GLU A 472 0.57 -9.05 -17.39
C GLU A 472 -0.86 -8.64 -17.04
N LYS A 473 -1.08 -7.95 -15.91
CA LYS A 473 -2.43 -7.55 -15.49
C LYS A 473 -3.07 -6.52 -16.40
N LYS A 474 -2.30 -5.59 -16.97
CA LYS A 474 -2.82 -4.63 -17.94
C LYS A 474 -3.23 -5.34 -19.25
N LYS A 475 -2.48 -6.36 -19.68
CA LYS A 475 -2.87 -7.22 -20.83
C LYS A 475 -4.13 -8.01 -20.53
N THR A 476 -4.25 -8.63 -19.36
CA THR A 476 -5.47 -9.35 -18.96
C THR A 476 -6.67 -8.41 -18.93
N ALA A 477 -6.54 -7.23 -18.32
CA ALA A 477 -7.59 -6.20 -18.34
C ALA A 477 -7.98 -5.80 -19.77
N ALA A 478 -7.00 -5.55 -20.65
CA ALA A 478 -7.23 -5.19 -22.05
C ALA A 478 -7.80 -6.35 -22.91
N GLN A 479 -7.54 -7.61 -22.54
CA GLN A 479 -8.06 -8.80 -23.23
C GLN A 479 -9.57 -8.97 -23.00
N TYR A 480 -10.09 -8.42 -21.89
CA TYR A 480 -11.52 -8.39 -21.55
C TYR A 480 -12.19 -7.03 -21.83
N GLU A 481 -11.44 -5.96 -22.06
CA GLU A 481 -11.99 -4.71 -22.61
C GLU A 481 -12.29 -4.88 -24.11
N LEU A 482 -13.56 -5.11 -24.46
CA LEU A 482 -13.97 -4.99 -25.86
C LEU A 482 -13.88 -3.53 -26.29
N SER A 483 -12.91 -3.24 -27.15
CA SER A 483 -12.76 -1.92 -27.76
C SER A 483 -13.93 -1.63 -28.72
N PRO A 484 -14.31 -0.35 -28.91
CA PRO A 484 -15.33 0.04 -29.89
C PRO A 484 -15.03 -0.51 -31.29
N GLU A 485 -13.75 -0.54 -31.67
CA GLU A 485 -13.26 -1.02 -32.97
C GLU A 485 -13.49 -2.52 -33.09
N LYS A 486 -13.21 -3.30 -32.04
CA LYS A 486 -13.44 -4.74 -32.01
C LYS A 486 -14.93 -5.08 -32.08
N LEU A 487 -15.78 -4.37 -31.34
CA LEU A 487 -17.25 -4.54 -31.41
C LEU A 487 -17.79 -4.21 -32.80
N GLN A 488 -17.33 -3.09 -33.37
CA GLN A 488 -17.72 -2.66 -34.70
C GLN A 488 -17.23 -3.62 -35.79
N PHE A 489 -16.03 -4.21 -35.61
CA PHE A 489 -15.50 -5.26 -36.46
C PHE A 489 -16.33 -6.54 -36.37
N LEU A 490 -16.61 -7.04 -35.16
CA LEU A 490 -17.46 -8.23 -34.96
C LEU A 490 -18.85 -8.05 -35.60
N LEU A 491 -19.44 -6.87 -35.47
CA LEU A 491 -20.71 -6.55 -36.12
C LEU A 491 -20.59 -6.54 -37.65
N LYS A 492 -19.56 -5.86 -38.20
CA LYS A 492 -19.30 -5.81 -39.65
C LYS A 492 -19.09 -7.21 -40.26
N GLU A 493 -18.45 -8.08 -39.50
CA GLU A 493 -18.07 -9.42 -39.94
C GLU A 493 -19.15 -10.48 -39.71
N GLY A 494 -20.31 -10.10 -39.16
CA GLY A 494 -21.38 -11.05 -38.84
C GLY A 494 -21.00 -12.03 -37.74
N ARG A 495 -20.21 -11.59 -36.76
CA ARG A 495 -19.70 -12.39 -35.63
C ARG A 495 -20.26 -11.93 -34.29
N PHE A 496 -21.26 -11.05 -34.32
CA PHE A 496 -21.85 -10.42 -33.15
C PHE A 496 -23.18 -11.10 -32.84
N VAL A 497 -23.19 -11.97 -31.82
CA VAL A 497 -24.40 -12.72 -31.44
C VAL A 497 -25.02 -12.07 -30.22
N VAL A 498 -26.31 -11.84 -30.30
CA VAL A 498 -27.06 -11.23 -29.21
C VAL A 498 -28.22 -12.13 -28.82
N ARG A 499 -28.39 -12.25 -27.51
CA ARG A 499 -29.53 -12.92 -26.92
C ARG A 499 -30.28 -11.96 -26.02
N GLY A 500 -31.56 -11.78 -26.31
CA GLY A 500 -32.44 -10.95 -25.49
C GLY A 500 -32.60 -11.52 -24.09
N VAL A 501 -32.47 -10.67 -23.09
CA VAL A 501 -32.69 -11.01 -21.68
C VAL A 501 -33.65 -10.00 -21.09
N ARG A 502 -34.71 -10.48 -20.44
CA ARG A 502 -35.64 -9.60 -19.72
C ARG A 502 -35.10 -9.33 -18.33
N ILE A 503 -34.98 -8.04 -18.00
CA ILE A 503 -34.68 -7.62 -16.63
C ILE A 503 -36.00 -7.56 -15.87
N GLN A 504 -36.28 -8.63 -15.15
CA GLN A 504 -37.40 -8.78 -14.22
C GLN A 504 -36.88 -8.94 -12.79
N PRO A 505 -37.72 -8.67 -11.77
CA PRO A 505 -37.39 -8.92 -10.37
C PRO A 505 -36.71 -10.28 -10.14
N GLY A 506 -35.56 -10.24 -9.46
CA GLY A 506 -34.77 -11.44 -9.15
C GLY A 506 -33.88 -11.96 -10.30
N PHE A 507 -33.73 -11.21 -11.40
CA PHE A 507 -32.75 -11.45 -12.48
C PHE A 507 -32.77 -12.87 -13.09
N LYS A 508 -33.91 -13.56 -13.01
CA LYS A 508 -34.02 -14.99 -13.34
C LYS A 508 -33.54 -15.33 -14.75
N ASP A 509 -33.87 -14.51 -15.75
CA ASP A 509 -33.46 -14.74 -17.13
C ASP A 509 -31.95 -14.53 -17.33
N LEU A 510 -31.33 -13.63 -16.57
CA LEU A 510 -29.88 -13.38 -16.59
C LEU A 510 -29.12 -14.48 -15.83
N GLU A 511 -29.62 -14.90 -14.67
CA GLU A 511 -29.11 -16.04 -13.89
C GLU A 511 -29.17 -17.35 -14.66
N ASP A 512 -30.28 -17.62 -15.33
CA ASP A 512 -30.41 -18.78 -16.19
C ASP A 512 -29.33 -18.76 -17.28
N GLU A 513 -29.08 -17.59 -17.89
CA GLU A 513 -28.06 -17.45 -18.93
C GLU A 513 -26.64 -17.74 -18.42
N LEU A 514 -26.30 -17.28 -17.22
CA LEU A 514 -25.00 -17.54 -16.62
C LEU A 514 -24.82 -19.02 -16.25
N LYS A 515 -25.86 -19.69 -15.77
CA LYS A 515 -25.83 -21.14 -15.50
C LYS A 515 -25.51 -21.95 -16.75
N TYR A 516 -26.00 -21.53 -17.91
CA TYR A 516 -25.68 -22.17 -19.19
C TYR A 516 -24.20 -22.05 -19.55
N LEU A 517 -23.53 -20.94 -19.19
CA LEU A 517 -22.09 -20.75 -19.41
C LEU A 517 -21.24 -21.64 -18.50
N THR A 518 -21.71 -21.95 -17.28
CA THR A 518 -20.91 -22.66 -16.26
C THR A 518 -21.17 -24.15 -16.16
N THR A 519 -22.22 -24.68 -16.82
CA THR A 519 -22.55 -26.11 -16.73
C THR A 519 -21.53 -26.94 -17.50
N THR A 520 -20.70 -27.69 -16.78
CA THR A 520 -19.62 -28.52 -17.33
C THR A 520 -20.15 -29.60 -18.27
N ARG A 521 -19.51 -29.72 -19.44
CA ARG A 521 -19.78 -30.75 -20.46
C ARG A 521 -19.39 -32.14 -19.94
N MET A 522 -20.37 -32.99 -19.63
CA MET A 522 -20.10 -34.43 -19.46
C MET A 522 -20.07 -35.12 -20.83
N ASN A 523 -18.92 -35.73 -21.17
CA ASN A 523 -18.77 -36.77 -22.19
C ASN A 523 -19.11 -36.41 -23.65
N GLY A 524 -18.74 -35.21 -24.12
CA GLY A 524 -18.79 -34.86 -25.56
C GLY A 524 -20.18 -34.90 -26.22
N THR A 525 -21.22 -35.15 -25.43
CA THR A 525 -22.60 -35.26 -25.88
C THR A 525 -23.40 -34.12 -25.26
N TYR A 526 -24.03 -33.36 -26.14
CA TYR A 526 -24.77 -32.16 -25.81
C TYR A 526 -26.10 -32.59 -25.20
N LYS A 527 -26.19 -32.68 -23.87
CA LYS A 527 -27.51 -32.73 -23.22
C LYS A 527 -28.13 -31.35 -23.32
N ASN A 528 -29.17 -31.24 -24.13
CA ASN A 528 -30.07 -30.08 -24.09
C ASN A 528 -30.51 -29.90 -22.63
N VAL A 529 -30.10 -28.81 -21.99
CA VAL A 529 -30.65 -28.46 -20.67
C VAL A 529 -32.10 -28.05 -20.93
N GLU A 530 -33.02 -28.98 -20.68
CA GLU A 530 -34.45 -28.74 -20.84
C GLU A 530 -34.96 -27.90 -19.68
N ARG A 531 -35.57 -26.76 -19.99
CA ARG A 531 -36.46 -26.07 -19.05
C ARG A 531 -37.88 -26.54 -19.37
N ASN A 532 -38.44 -27.44 -18.57
CA ASN A 532 -39.82 -27.91 -18.71
C ASN A 532 -40.21 -28.32 -20.16
N GLY A 533 -39.36 -29.06 -20.87
CA GLY A 533 -39.66 -29.56 -22.22
C GLY A 533 -39.46 -28.58 -23.38
N GLN A 534 -39.03 -27.33 -23.16
CA GLN A 534 -38.67 -26.40 -24.25
C GLN A 534 -37.18 -26.52 -24.59
N ARG A 535 -36.87 -27.06 -25.78
CA ARG A 535 -35.50 -27.20 -26.31
C ARG A 535 -35.14 -25.99 -27.19
N GLY A 536 -33.97 -25.40 -26.93
CA GLY A 536 -33.29 -24.42 -27.79
C GLY A 536 -33.86 -23.01 -27.70
N ARG A 537 -33.34 -22.18 -26.78
CA ARG A 537 -33.62 -20.74 -26.84
C ARG A 537 -32.80 -20.14 -27.99
N CYS A 538 -33.49 -19.70 -29.05
CA CYS A 538 -32.87 -19.09 -30.23
C CYS A 538 -32.00 -17.89 -29.84
N ALA A 539 -30.79 -17.79 -30.40
CA ALA A 539 -29.98 -16.59 -30.38
C ALA A 539 -30.03 -15.92 -31.76
N SER A 540 -29.95 -14.60 -31.79
CA SER A 540 -29.95 -13.84 -33.04
C SER A 540 -28.52 -13.50 -33.41
N LEU A 541 -28.08 -14.00 -34.56
CA LEU A 541 -26.84 -13.56 -35.17
C LEU A 541 -27.07 -12.21 -35.84
N ILE A 542 -26.31 -11.21 -35.44
CA ILE A 542 -26.42 -9.87 -36.01
C ILE A 542 -25.40 -9.73 -37.12
N VAL A 543 -25.92 -9.51 -38.31
CA VAL A 543 -25.17 -9.25 -39.54
C VAL A 543 -25.41 -7.81 -39.99
N PRO A 544 -24.49 -7.20 -40.78
CA PRO A 544 -24.63 -5.82 -41.21
C PRO A 544 -25.92 -5.56 -41.98
N GLY A 545 -26.64 -4.48 -41.65
CA GLY A 545 -27.87 -4.09 -42.35
C GLY A 545 -29.17 -4.58 -41.70
N VAL A 546 -29.09 -5.41 -40.66
CA VAL A 546 -30.25 -5.91 -39.92
C VAL A 546 -30.80 -4.87 -38.94
N LYS A 547 -32.11 -4.65 -38.96
CA LYS A 547 -32.81 -3.78 -37.99
C LYS A 547 -33.05 -4.55 -36.70
N MET A 548 -32.46 -4.06 -35.62
CA MET A 548 -32.51 -4.68 -34.28
C MET A 548 -33.85 -4.44 -33.58
N GLU A 549 -34.91 -5.15 -33.97
CA GLU A 549 -36.24 -4.99 -33.36
C GLU A 549 -36.61 -6.11 -32.36
N LEU A 550 -35.89 -7.25 -32.33
CA LEU A 550 -36.33 -8.50 -31.68
C LEU A 550 -36.27 -8.62 -30.14
N PHE A 551 -35.31 -8.03 -29.43
CA PHE A 551 -35.29 -8.14 -27.96
C PHE A 551 -36.01 -6.97 -27.30
N THR A 552 -36.73 -7.22 -26.21
CA THR A 552 -37.63 -6.21 -25.64
C THR A 552 -36.88 -4.98 -25.13
N ASP A 553 -35.75 -5.18 -24.42
CA ASP A 553 -35.03 -4.11 -23.74
C ASP A 553 -33.50 -4.20 -23.87
N ILE A 554 -32.90 -5.25 -23.29
CA ILE A 554 -31.45 -5.48 -23.30
C ILE A 554 -31.13 -6.90 -23.78
N GLY A 555 -29.89 -7.10 -24.21
CA GLY A 555 -29.35 -8.39 -24.57
C GLY A 555 -27.94 -8.60 -24.03
N VAL A 556 -27.58 -9.87 -23.88
CA VAL A 556 -26.21 -10.31 -23.64
C VAL A 556 -25.54 -10.58 -24.99
N VAL A 557 -24.23 -10.34 -25.04
CA VAL A 557 -23.44 -10.37 -26.27
C VAL A 557 -22.41 -11.50 -26.21
N TYR A 558 -22.30 -12.26 -27.29
CA TYR A 558 -21.34 -13.34 -27.46
C TYR A 558 -20.45 -13.17 -28.70
N ASP A 559 -19.22 -13.66 -28.60
CA ASP A 559 -18.33 -13.81 -29.75
C ASP A 559 -18.72 -15.09 -30.52
N ALA A 560 -19.13 -14.92 -31.78
CA ALA A 560 -19.51 -16.03 -32.65
C ALA A 560 -18.37 -17.04 -32.85
N ASP A 561 -17.13 -16.58 -32.96
CA ASP A 561 -15.99 -17.46 -33.27
C ASP A 561 -15.66 -18.43 -32.14
N LYS A 562 -16.07 -18.09 -30.92
CA LYS A 562 -15.84 -18.88 -29.71
C LYS A 562 -17.05 -19.69 -29.30
N SER A 563 -18.02 -19.83 -30.19
CA SER A 563 -19.30 -20.42 -29.85
C SER A 563 -19.75 -21.31 -30.99
N THR A 564 -20.49 -22.38 -30.68
CA THR A 564 -20.91 -23.34 -31.71
C THR A 564 -22.32 -23.02 -32.19
N ILE A 565 -22.48 -22.78 -33.50
CA ILE A 565 -23.78 -22.74 -34.18
C ILE A 565 -24.10 -24.17 -34.62
N ARG A 566 -25.30 -24.70 -34.36
CA ARG A 566 -25.70 -26.03 -34.86
C ARG A 566 -26.58 -26.00 -36.10
N ALA A 567 -27.42 -24.98 -36.21
CA ALA A 567 -28.37 -24.79 -37.30
C ALA A 567 -28.84 -23.33 -37.30
N TYR A 568 -29.21 -22.80 -38.46
CA TYR A 568 -29.74 -21.44 -38.60
C TYR A 568 -30.93 -21.38 -39.57
N MET A 569 -31.68 -20.28 -39.51
CA MET A 569 -32.77 -19.95 -40.42
C MET A 569 -32.79 -18.45 -40.65
N PHE A 570 -32.98 -18.03 -41.91
CA PHE A 570 -33.28 -16.65 -42.24
C PHE A 570 -34.72 -16.35 -41.84
N HIS A 571 -34.90 -15.36 -40.98
CA HIS A 571 -36.22 -14.87 -40.62
C HIS A 571 -36.73 -14.01 -41.77
N ASP A 572 -37.93 -14.31 -42.26
CA ASP A 572 -38.65 -13.47 -43.21
C ASP A 572 -39.99 -13.07 -42.61
N GLY A 573 -40.57 -11.96 -43.08
CA GLY A 573 -41.89 -11.55 -42.61
C GLY A 573 -43.06 -12.37 -43.17
N MET A 574 -42.80 -13.45 -43.94
CA MET A 574 -43.85 -14.38 -44.38
C MET A 574 -44.12 -15.47 -43.34
N THR A 575 -43.10 -15.90 -42.60
CA THR A 575 -43.26 -16.84 -41.48
C THR A 575 -44.09 -16.28 -40.33
N SER A 576 -44.10 -14.96 -40.11
CA SER A 576 -44.86 -14.28 -39.04
C SER A 576 -46.36 -14.11 -39.32
N ILE A 577 -46.79 -14.09 -40.60
CA ILE A 577 -48.21 -13.93 -40.96
C ILE A 577 -49.01 -15.21 -40.63
N SER A 578 -48.34 -16.35 -40.51
CA SER A 578 -49.01 -17.63 -40.34
C SER A 578 -49.39 -17.99 -38.91
N HIS A 579 -48.72 -17.48 -37.87
CA HIS A 579 -48.96 -17.91 -36.49
C HIS A 579 -48.69 -16.81 -35.47
N GLY A 580 -49.70 -16.48 -34.66
CA GLY A 580 -49.64 -15.47 -33.60
C GLY A 580 -48.45 -15.63 -32.65
N HIS A 581 -48.10 -14.50 -32.03
CA HIS A 581 -46.88 -14.16 -31.29
C HIS A 581 -46.31 -15.16 -30.25
N ASP A 582 -46.97 -16.27 -29.92
CA ASP A 582 -46.58 -17.19 -28.84
C ASP A 582 -45.93 -18.51 -29.30
N ASN A 583 -45.93 -18.85 -30.58
CA ASN A 583 -45.38 -20.14 -31.05
C ASN A 583 -43.87 -20.15 -31.35
N PHE A 584 -43.16 -19.03 -31.18
CA PHE A 584 -41.70 -18.94 -31.40
C PHE A 584 -40.88 -19.78 -30.42
N TYR A 585 -41.45 -20.17 -29.28
CA TYR A 585 -40.80 -20.99 -28.26
C TYR A 585 -40.84 -22.50 -28.55
N ASN A 586 -41.61 -22.95 -29.56
CA ASN A 586 -41.75 -24.35 -29.94
C ASN A 586 -41.31 -24.60 -31.38
N ALA A 587 -40.01 -24.42 -31.64
CA ALA A 587 -39.31 -24.71 -32.89
C ALA A 587 -39.19 -26.22 -33.23
N SER A 588 -40.16 -27.05 -32.83
CA SER A 588 -40.12 -28.52 -33.05
C SER A 588 -40.98 -29.00 -34.22
N LYS A 589 -41.91 -28.19 -34.75
CA LYS A 589 -42.87 -28.69 -35.77
C LYS A 589 -42.36 -28.66 -37.21
N ASP A 590 -41.35 -27.87 -37.55
CA ASP A 590 -40.80 -27.80 -38.92
C ASP A 590 -39.28 -27.97 -38.94
N LYS A 591 -38.81 -29.21 -38.82
CA LYS A 591 -37.38 -29.57 -39.03
C LYS A 591 -36.87 -29.20 -40.43
N HIS A 592 -37.76 -28.90 -41.37
CA HIS A 592 -37.46 -28.54 -42.75
C HIS A 592 -37.07 -27.05 -42.96
N LYS A 593 -37.13 -26.21 -41.92
CA LYS A 593 -36.86 -24.76 -42.04
C LYS A 593 -35.46 -24.33 -41.60
N PHE A 594 -34.73 -25.18 -40.90
CA PHE A 594 -33.38 -24.89 -40.45
C PHE A 594 -32.36 -25.54 -41.37
N GLU A 595 -31.40 -24.75 -41.85
CA GLU A 595 -30.29 -25.28 -42.62
C GLU A 595 -29.24 -25.88 -41.67
N PRO A 596 -28.59 -27.01 -42.07
CA PRO A 596 -27.49 -27.59 -41.31
C PRO A 596 -26.31 -26.61 -41.23
N PHE A 597 -25.43 -26.82 -40.26
CA PHE A 597 -24.22 -26.01 -40.08
C PHE A 597 -23.40 -25.94 -41.37
N LEU A 598 -23.22 -24.72 -41.88
CA LEU A 598 -22.34 -24.43 -43.01
C LEU A 598 -21.04 -23.81 -42.51
N SER A 599 -19.99 -23.90 -43.30
CA SER A 599 -18.80 -23.10 -43.08
C SER A 599 -19.15 -21.60 -43.15
N ARG A 600 -18.33 -20.75 -42.53
CA ARG A 600 -18.57 -19.29 -42.48
C ARG A 600 -18.71 -18.68 -43.88
N GLN A 601 -17.90 -19.15 -44.82
CA GLN A 601 -17.90 -18.65 -46.19
C GLN A 601 -19.23 -18.99 -46.88
N GLU A 602 -19.65 -20.25 -46.80
CA GLU A 602 -20.93 -20.73 -47.33
C GLU A 602 -22.14 -20.02 -46.68
N PHE A 603 -22.09 -19.79 -45.37
CA PHE A 603 -23.13 -19.03 -44.67
C PHE A 603 -23.26 -17.59 -45.19
N MET A 604 -22.13 -16.88 -45.34
CA MET A 604 -22.13 -15.50 -45.82
C MET A 604 -22.53 -15.39 -47.29
N GLU A 605 -22.20 -16.39 -48.12
CA GLU A 605 -22.66 -16.50 -49.50
C GLU A 605 -24.18 -16.67 -49.55
N LYS A 606 -24.74 -17.64 -48.81
CA LYS A 606 -26.19 -17.83 -48.72
C LYS A 606 -26.93 -16.63 -48.12
N TYR A 607 -26.35 -15.93 -47.15
CA TYR A 607 -26.94 -14.71 -46.60
C TYR A 607 -27.01 -13.59 -47.65
N LYS A 608 -25.94 -13.42 -48.44
CA LYS A 608 -25.94 -12.46 -49.56
C LYS A 608 -26.99 -12.82 -50.61
N GLU A 609 -27.12 -14.10 -50.96
CA GLU A 609 -28.17 -14.59 -51.86
C GLU A 609 -29.56 -14.29 -51.31
N HIS A 610 -29.80 -14.57 -50.02
CA HIS A 610 -31.06 -14.27 -49.34
C HIS A 610 -31.39 -12.77 -49.35
N CYS A 611 -30.41 -11.90 -49.12
CA CYS A 611 -30.60 -10.44 -49.21
C CYS A 611 -30.81 -9.94 -50.65
N ALA A 612 -30.26 -10.63 -51.65
CA ALA A 612 -30.41 -10.27 -53.06
C ALA A 612 -31.75 -10.73 -53.66
N ASP A 613 -32.43 -11.70 -53.04
CA ASP A 613 -33.72 -12.21 -53.50
C ASP A 613 -34.83 -11.13 -53.37
N PRO A 614 -35.44 -10.70 -54.49
CA PRO A 614 -36.48 -9.66 -54.50
C PRO A 614 -37.72 -10.01 -53.66
N ARG A 615 -37.98 -11.30 -53.41
CA ARG A 615 -39.13 -11.76 -52.60
C ARG A 615 -38.96 -11.37 -51.13
N PHE A 616 -37.72 -11.34 -50.63
CA PHE A 616 -37.39 -11.02 -49.24
C PHE A 616 -36.96 -9.56 -49.07
N ASN A 617 -36.60 -8.87 -50.15
CA ASN A 617 -36.18 -7.47 -50.17
C ASN A 617 -37.36 -6.46 -50.33
N HIS A 618 -38.58 -6.82 -49.91
CA HIS A 618 -39.73 -5.92 -49.95
C HIS A 618 -39.74 -4.98 -48.72
N PRO A 619 -40.08 -3.67 -48.84
CA PRO A 619 -40.05 -2.72 -47.72
C PRO A 619 -40.84 -3.14 -46.48
N ARG A 620 -41.91 -3.93 -46.63
CA ARG A 620 -42.66 -4.54 -45.51
C ARG A 620 -41.87 -5.59 -44.72
N TYR A 621 -40.95 -6.30 -45.35
CA TYR A 621 -40.25 -7.46 -44.79
C TYR A 621 -38.78 -7.19 -44.42
N THR A 622 -38.18 -6.13 -44.98
CA THR A 622 -36.82 -5.65 -44.62
C THR A 622 -36.57 -5.37 -43.14
N LYS A 623 -37.63 -5.31 -42.31
CA LYS A 623 -37.52 -5.21 -40.84
C LYS A 623 -37.16 -6.53 -40.16
N TYR A 624 -37.28 -7.66 -40.85
CA TYR A 624 -37.19 -9.01 -40.29
C TYR A 624 -36.00 -9.82 -40.80
N ASN A 625 -35.02 -9.21 -41.51
CA ASN A 625 -33.86 -9.91 -42.10
C ASN A 625 -32.88 -10.43 -41.03
N GLU A 626 -33.33 -11.29 -40.14
CA GLU A 626 -32.58 -11.76 -38.97
C GLU A 626 -32.16 -13.20 -39.18
N VAL A 627 -31.00 -13.57 -38.63
CA VAL A 627 -30.54 -14.96 -38.68
C VAL A 627 -30.77 -15.55 -37.30
N ASN A 628 -31.78 -16.40 -37.19
CA ASN A 628 -32.06 -17.13 -35.96
C ASN A 628 -31.28 -18.44 -35.97
N GLY A 629 -30.48 -18.65 -34.94
CA GLY A 629 -29.64 -19.83 -34.83
C GLY A 629 -29.74 -20.52 -33.47
N ASN A 630 -29.56 -21.83 -33.49
CA ASN A 630 -29.24 -22.58 -32.27
C ASN A 630 -27.76 -22.38 -31.97
N PHE A 631 -27.49 -21.47 -31.04
CA PHE A 631 -26.16 -21.04 -30.66
C PHE A 631 -25.82 -21.52 -29.25
N PHE A 632 -24.63 -22.08 -29.08
CA PHE A 632 -24.09 -22.48 -27.78
C PHE A 632 -22.94 -21.53 -27.43
N PRO A 633 -23.22 -20.49 -26.61
CA PRO A 633 -22.21 -19.50 -26.28
C PRO A 633 -21.14 -20.08 -25.36
N GLU A 634 -19.85 -19.83 -25.65
CA GLU A 634 -18.74 -20.10 -24.71
C GLU A 634 -18.02 -18.81 -24.26
N SER A 635 -18.45 -17.63 -24.74
CA SER A 635 -17.78 -16.36 -24.40
C SER A 635 -18.74 -15.18 -24.32
N LEU A 636 -19.16 -14.86 -23.10
CA LEU A 636 -19.92 -13.64 -22.81
C LEU A 636 -18.97 -12.43 -22.89
N ILE A 637 -19.25 -11.50 -23.79
CA ILE A 637 -18.36 -10.38 -24.12
C ILE A 637 -18.97 -8.99 -23.87
N GLY A 638 -20.25 -8.89 -23.53
CA GLY A 638 -20.87 -7.59 -23.32
C GLY A 638 -22.36 -7.63 -23.03
N LEU A 639 -22.89 -6.43 -22.78
CA LEU A 639 -24.32 -6.16 -22.75
C LEU A 639 -24.65 -5.15 -23.86
N VAL A 640 -25.84 -5.29 -24.46
CA VAL A 640 -26.34 -4.38 -25.50
C VAL A 640 -27.75 -3.93 -25.18
N GLY A 641 -27.99 -2.62 -25.20
CA GLY A 641 -29.30 -2.01 -25.16
C GLY A 641 -29.87 -1.84 -26.57
N LYS A 642 -31.16 -2.12 -26.75
CA LYS A 642 -31.85 -2.02 -28.04
C LYS A 642 -31.82 -0.62 -28.65
N ASN A 643 -31.78 0.41 -27.82
CA ASN A 643 -31.77 1.79 -28.24
C ASN A 643 -31.12 2.66 -27.13
N SER A 644 -30.99 3.97 -27.38
CA SER A 644 -30.48 4.93 -26.41
C SER A 644 -31.54 5.55 -25.51
N ASN A 645 -32.75 4.95 -25.44
CA ASN A 645 -33.81 5.46 -24.59
C ASN A 645 -33.47 5.26 -23.11
N PHE A 646 -34.19 6.00 -22.28
CA PHE A 646 -33.97 6.04 -20.85
C PHE A 646 -34.11 4.68 -20.16
N ASP A 647 -35.21 3.97 -20.45
CA ASP A 647 -35.55 2.69 -19.80
C ASP A 647 -34.53 1.59 -20.14
N THR A 648 -34.09 1.56 -21.40
CA THR A 648 -33.03 0.64 -21.87
C THR A 648 -31.71 0.92 -21.17
N LYS A 649 -31.29 2.19 -21.10
CA LYS A 649 -30.07 2.60 -20.39
C LYS A 649 -30.10 2.21 -18.92
N LEU A 650 -31.23 2.42 -18.25
CA LEU A 650 -31.41 2.06 -16.86
C LEU A 650 -31.31 0.54 -16.65
N LYS A 651 -32.05 -0.26 -17.42
CA LYS A 651 -32.00 -1.74 -17.36
C LYS A 651 -30.61 -2.28 -17.66
N LEU A 652 -29.91 -1.68 -18.62
CA LEU A 652 -28.55 -2.05 -19.00
C LEU A 652 -27.55 -1.78 -17.87
N TYR A 653 -27.67 -0.62 -17.23
CA TYR A 653 -26.83 -0.25 -16.08
C TYR A 653 -27.09 -1.14 -14.87
N ILE A 654 -28.37 -1.44 -14.58
CA ILE A 654 -28.77 -2.37 -13.52
C ILE A 654 -28.23 -3.77 -13.77
N ALA A 655 -28.31 -4.27 -15.00
CA ALA A 655 -27.79 -5.58 -15.37
C ALA A 655 -26.26 -5.66 -15.22
N LYS A 656 -25.53 -4.62 -15.67
CA LYS A 656 -24.08 -4.51 -15.46
C LYS A 656 -23.75 -4.55 -13.96
N TYR A 657 -24.44 -3.75 -13.16
CA TYR A 657 -24.24 -3.68 -11.72
C TYR A 657 -24.50 -5.03 -11.04
N TYR A 658 -25.57 -5.72 -11.43
CA TYR A 658 -25.90 -7.05 -10.92
C TYR A 658 -24.79 -8.07 -11.25
N LEU A 659 -24.35 -8.14 -12.51
CA LEU A 659 -23.29 -9.05 -12.97
C LEU A 659 -21.96 -8.78 -12.28
N GLN A 660 -21.61 -7.51 -12.11
CA GLN A 660 -20.39 -7.11 -11.44
C GLN A 660 -20.39 -7.53 -9.97
N ASN A 661 -21.52 -7.37 -9.27
CA ASN A 661 -21.60 -7.61 -7.83
C ASN A 661 -21.91 -9.05 -7.44
N GLN A 662 -22.77 -9.75 -8.19
CA GLN A 662 -23.16 -11.14 -7.88
C GLN A 662 -22.24 -12.17 -8.55
N HIS A 663 -21.67 -11.84 -9.72
CA HIS A 663 -20.92 -12.80 -10.55
C HIS A 663 -19.49 -12.37 -10.88
N HIS A 664 -19.03 -11.21 -10.40
CA HIS A 664 -17.70 -10.67 -10.69
C HIS A 664 -17.40 -10.47 -12.19
N LEU A 665 -18.45 -10.24 -13.00
CA LEU A 665 -18.36 -10.03 -14.44
C LEU A 665 -18.52 -8.54 -14.77
N ASP A 666 -17.42 -7.87 -15.11
CA ASP A 666 -17.43 -6.46 -15.50
C ASP A 666 -17.54 -6.30 -17.03
N LEU A 667 -18.77 -6.44 -17.54
CA LEU A 667 -19.03 -6.43 -18.98
C LEU A 667 -19.20 -5.00 -19.53
N PRO A 668 -18.70 -4.72 -20.74
CA PRO A 668 -18.95 -3.46 -21.42
C PRO A 668 -20.43 -3.31 -21.77
N MET A 669 -20.96 -2.10 -21.62
CA MET A 669 -22.31 -1.74 -22.05
C MET A 669 -22.26 -1.08 -23.42
N THR A 670 -23.16 -1.51 -24.29
CA THR A 670 -23.29 -0.97 -25.64
C THR A 670 -24.74 -0.60 -25.92
N LEU A 671 -24.97 0.33 -26.83
CA LEU A 671 -26.30 0.75 -27.28
C LEU A 671 -26.36 0.65 -28.79
N MET A 672 -27.49 0.18 -29.32
CA MET A 672 -27.79 0.26 -30.73
C MET A 672 -28.36 1.64 -31.08
N VAL A 673 -27.66 2.44 -31.88
CA VAL A 673 -28.09 3.78 -32.30
C VAL A 673 -27.97 3.90 -33.81
N GLY A 674 -29.10 4.02 -34.51
CA GLY A 674 -29.13 4.12 -35.97
C GLY A 674 -28.48 2.92 -36.68
N GLY A 675 -28.72 1.70 -36.18
CA GLY A 675 -28.14 0.47 -36.74
C GLY A 675 -26.66 0.24 -36.42
N LYS A 676 -26.04 1.06 -35.58
CA LYS A 676 -24.64 0.91 -35.14
C LYS A 676 -24.57 0.57 -33.65
N VAL A 677 -23.64 -0.30 -33.28
CA VAL A 677 -23.28 -0.56 -31.87
C VAL A 677 -22.36 0.56 -31.40
N ARG A 678 -22.70 1.21 -30.28
CA ARG A 678 -21.85 2.22 -29.63
C ARG A 678 -21.59 1.83 -28.19
N ILE A 679 -20.35 1.90 -27.73
CA ILE A 679 -20.06 1.76 -26.30
C ILE A 679 -20.73 2.92 -25.56
N TRP A 680 -21.41 2.58 -24.47
CA TRP A 680 -22.01 3.56 -23.57
C TRP A 680 -21.32 3.49 -22.21
N LYS A 681 -20.64 4.60 -21.86
CA LYS A 681 -20.00 4.82 -20.57
C LYS A 681 -20.69 6.02 -19.91
N PRO A 682 -21.71 5.79 -19.06
CA PRO A 682 -22.42 6.90 -18.45
C PRO A 682 -21.53 7.61 -17.43
N ASP A 683 -21.58 8.94 -17.43
CA ASP A 683 -20.95 9.74 -16.38
C ASP A 683 -21.84 9.79 -15.11
N ARG A 684 -21.29 10.35 -14.02
CA ARG A 684 -22.01 10.46 -12.75
C ARG A 684 -23.32 11.24 -12.89
N SER A 685 -23.37 12.28 -13.71
CA SER A 685 -24.57 13.10 -13.92
C SER A 685 -25.66 12.32 -14.64
N GLU A 686 -25.28 11.55 -15.67
CA GLU A 686 -26.18 10.69 -16.42
C GLU A 686 -26.76 9.58 -15.53
N ILE A 687 -25.95 8.93 -14.69
CA ILE A 687 -26.42 7.92 -13.73
C ILE A 687 -27.42 8.53 -12.73
N VAL A 688 -27.12 9.70 -12.18
CA VAL A 688 -28.06 10.40 -11.28
C VAL A 688 -29.38 10.73 -12.00
N GLY A 689 -29.31 11.13 -13.28
CA GLY A 689 -30.50 11.32 -14.11
C GLY A 689 -31.30 10.04 -14.32
N LEU A 690 -30.62 8.92 -14.58
CA LEU A 690 -31.19 7.57 -14.69
C LEU A 690 -31.88 7.11 -13.40
N LEU A 691 -31.35 7.46 -12.26
CA LEU A 691 -31.97 7.09 -10.99
C LEU A 691 -33.19 7.96 -10.66
N LYS A 692 -33.11 9.28 -10.94
CA LYS A 692 -34.22 10.21 -10.67
C LYS A 692 -35.49 9.89 -11.46
N ILE A 693 -35.35 9.44 -12.71
CA ILE A 693 -36.49 9.12 -13.57
C ILE A 693 -36.97 7.67 -13.36
N ALA A 694 -36.12 6.74 -12.88
CA ALA A 694 -36.54 5.39 -12.47
C ALA A 694 -37.67 5.42 -11.43
N ASN A 695 -37.68 6.43 -10.56
CA ASN A 695 -38.75 6.68 -9.59
C ASN A 695 -40.13 6.91 -10.25
N LYS A 696 -40.17 7.44 -11.49
CA LYS A 696 -41.43 7.76 -12.19
C LYS A 696 -42.03 6.58 -12.96
N THR A 697 -41.28 5.50 -13.22
CA THR A 697 -41.68 4.44 -14.16
C THR A 697 -42.25 3.16 -13.52
N LYS A 698 -42.59 3.15 -12.22
CA LYS A 698 -43.16 1.99 -11.51
C LYS A 698 -42.34 0.70 -11.65
N LEU A 699 -41.01 0.77 -11.62
CA LEU A 699 -40.17 -0.43 -11.44
C LEU A 699 -40.46 -1.02 -10.03
N ASN A 700 -40.73 -2.33 -9.97
CA ASN A 700 -41.33 -2.99 -8.80
C ASN A 700 -40.45 -2.94 -7.53
N ARG A 701 -41.12 -2.89 -6.37
CA ARG A 701 -40.55 -2.80 -4.99
C ARG A 701 -39.48 -3.86 -4.64
N SER A 702 -39.37 -4.93 -5.41
CA SER A 702 -38.42 -6.03 -5.22
C SER A 702 -36.96 -5.65 -5.46
N ASP A 703 -36.69 -4.58 -6.22
CA ASP A 703 -35.33 -4.16 -6.59
C ASP A 703 -34.79 -3.01 -5.72
N PHE A 704 -35.51 -2.63 -4.65
CA PHE A 704 -35.19 -1.48 -3.79
C PHE A 704 -33.76 -1.51 -3.23
N LYS A 705 -33.32 -2.66 -2.70
CA LYS A 705 -31.97 -2.84 -2.14
C LYS A 705 -30.87 -2.64 -3.20
N LEU A 706 -31.16 -2.97 -4.46
CA LEU A 706 -30.23 -2.81 -5.56
C LEU A 706 -30.09 -1.34 -5.96
N PHE A 707 -31.21 -0.61 -6.04
CA PHE A 707 -31.22 0.83 -6.29
C PHE A 707 -30.58 1.61 -5.14
N GLU A 708 -30.80 1.18 -3.90
CA GLU A 708 -30.14 1.72 -2.72
C GLU A 708 -28.63 1.51 -2.76
N ALA A 709 -28.16 0.30 -3.03
CA ALA A 709 -26.73 0.02 -3.19
C ALA A 709 -26.09 0.85 -4.33
N LEU A 710 -26.78 0.94 -5.46
CA LEU A 710 -26.32 1.66 -6.64
C LEU A 710 -26.31 3.18 -6.44
N ALA A 711 -27.28 3.74 -5.70
CA ALA A 711 -27.29 5.14 -5.29
C ALA A 711 -26.16 5.44 -4.28
N ASN A 712 -25.96 4.55 -3.30
CA ASN A 712 -24.90 4.69 -2.30
C ASN A 712 -23.52 4.72 -2.96
N ASP A 713 -23.28 3.86 -3.96
CA ASP A 713 -22.02 3.79 -4.70
C ASP A 713 -21.67 5.08 -5.46
N ILE A 714 -22.66 5.91 -5.78
CA ILE A 714 -22.46 7.22 -6.41
C ILE A 714 -22.59 8.40 -5.42
N GLY A 715 -22.71 8.12 -4.12
CA GLY A 715 -22.76 9.09 -3.04
C GLY A 715 -24.14 9.73 -2.81
N TYR A 716 -25.21 8.99 -3.06
CA TYR A 716 -26.60 9.41 -2.83
C TYR A 716 -27.34 8.37 -1.98
N SER A 717 -28.25 8.81 -1.12
CA SER A 717 -29.19 7.89 -0.45
C SER A 717 -30.49 7.79 -1.24
N TRP A 718 -30.96 6.56 -1.45
CA TRP A 718 -32.23 6.24 -2.07
C TRP A 718 -33.29 6.00 -0.99
N GLN A 719 -34.30 6.86 -0.90
CA GLN A 719 -35.35 6.73 0.10
C GLN A 719 -36.49 5.81 -0.37
N TYR A 720 -37.27 5.27 0.59
CA TYR A 720 -38.41 4.38 0.31
C TYR A 720 -39.51 5.03 -0.55
N ASN A 721 -39.58 6.36 -0.58
CA ASN A 721 -40.44 7.15 -1.46
C ASN A 721 -39.83 7.42 -2.85
N GLY A 722 -38.68 6.81 -3.16
CA GLY A 722 -37.93 6.95 -4.41
C GLY A 722 -37.18 8.27 -4.58
N SER A 723 -37.09 9.11 -3.55
CA SER A 723 -36.29 10.34 -3.61
C SER A 723 -34.79 10.03 -3.48
N LEU A 724 -33.97 10.72 -4.30
CA LEU A 724 -32.53 10.79 -4.14
C LEU A 724 -32.17 12.01 -3.31
N SER A 725 -31.48 11.81 -2.19
CA SER A 725 -30.76 12.90 -1.51
C SER A 725 -29.27 12.67 -1.65
N GLN A 726 -28.56 13.68 -2.15
CA GLN A 726 -27.10 13.64 -2.13
C GLN A 726 -26.65 13.54 -0.67
N HIS A 727 -25.63 12.72 -0.38
CA HIS A 727 -24.95 12.88 0.89
C HIS A 727 -24.43 14.31 0.93
N THR A 728 -25.06 15.16 1.73
CA THR A 728 -24.60 16.53 1.92
C THR A 728 -23.15 16.41 2.34
N SER A 729 -22.26 17.05 1.58
CA SER A 729 -20.89 17.32 2.02
C SER A 729 -20.99 18.29 3.19
N GLY A 730 -21.41 17.75 4.33
CA GLY A 730 -21.35 18.41 5.60
C GLY A 730 -19.90 18.51 5.95
N LEU A 731 -19.36 19.71 5.77
CA LEU A 731 -18.27 20.23 6.58
C LEU A 731 -18.77 20.30 8.04
N HIS A 732 -19.07 19.15 8.64
CA HIS A 732 -19.23 18.97 10.06
C HIS A 732 -17.89 18.44 10.56
N LEU A 733 -16.98 19.39 10.77
CA LEU A 733 -16.10 19.34 11.94
C LEU A 733 -16.91 18.74 13.09
N PHE A 734 -16.43 17.62 13.64
CA PHE A 734 -16.92 16.99 14.84
C PHE A 734 -17.45 18.04 15.85
N LYS A 735 -18.76 18.23 15.87
CA LYS A 735 -19.46 18.46 17.13
C LYS A 735 -19.50 17.08 17.77
N THR A 736 -18.69 16.91 18.80
CA THR A 736 -18.81 15.83 19.78
C THR A 736 -20.29 15.67 20.13
N THR A 737 -20.80 14.46 19.92
CA THR A 737 -22.11 14.04 20.38
C THR A 737 -22.15 14.08 21.90
N THR A 738 -22.87 15.06 22.44
CA THR A 738 -23.63 14.93 23.70
C THR A 738 -25.01 15.59 23.51
N ASP A 739 -26.03 14.74 23.63
CA ASP A 739 -27.45 14.95 23.95
C ASP A 739 -28.39 15.79 23.08
N VAL A 740 -29.39 15.11 22.52
CA VAL A 740 -30.81 15.42 22.77
C VAL A 740 -31.61 14.13 23.06
N LYS A 741 -31.89 13.97 24.36
CA LYS A 741 -33.10 13.43 25.01
C LYS A 741 -34.07 12.55 24.20
N SER A 742 -34.15 11.29 24.62
CA SER A 742 -35.43 10.57 24.74
C SER A 742 -36.25 11.17 25.90
N GLY A 743 -37.55 11.28 25.71
CA GLY A 743 -38.47 11.51 26.82
C GLY A 743 -38.75 10.21 27.56
N LYS A 744 -38.39 10.15 28.85
CA LYS A 744 -39.20 9.69 30.01
C LYS A 744 -38.29 9.28 31.20
N LYS A 745 -38.61 9.86 32.37
CA LYS A 745 -38.50 9.42 33.80
C LYS A 745 -37.57 8.23 34.12
N SER A 746 -36.75 8.20 35.18
CA SER A 746 -36.77 8.83 36.50
C SER A 746 -35.41 8.66 37.22
N ASP A 747 -35.27 9.39 38.34
CA ASP A 747 -34.46 9.15 39.54
C ASP A 747 -33.01 9.66 39.65
N GLU A 748 -32.80 10.30 40.79
CA GLU A 748 -31.68 11.10 41.30
C GLU A 748 -30.43 10.24 41.60
N VAL A 749 -29.23 10.81 41.44
CA VAL A 749 -28.12 10.83 42.43
C VAL A 749 -27.11 11.93 41.99
N GLU A 750 -26.60 12.64 42.99
CA GLU A 750 -25.85 13.90 42.96
C GLU A 750 -24.30 13.74 42.86
N VAL A 751 -23.59 14.87 42.62
CA VAL A 751 -22.15 15.20 42.91
C VAL A 751 -21.07 14.90 41.82
N PRO A 752 -20.00 15.73 41.58
CA PRO A 752 -19.88 17.19 41.36
C PRO A 752 -19.03 17.58 40.09
N GLN A 753 -19.09 18.84 39.66
CA GLN A 753 -18.21 19.41 38.60
C GLN A 753 -16.82 19.87 39.11
N PRO A 754 -15.84 20.07 38.21
CA PRO A 754 -15.30 21.43 38.04
C PRO A 754 -14.97 21.87 36.59
N LYS A 755 -15.59 22.99 36.20
CA LYS A 755 -15.07 24.23 35.57
C LYS A 755 -13.75 24.18 34.77
N SER A 756 -13.82 24.51 33.48
CA SER A 756 -13.34 25.78 32.90
C SER A 756 -13.28 25.70 31.36
N THR A 757 -13.96 26.64 30.69
CA THR A 757 -14.04 26.74 29.23
C THR A 757 -13.32 28.01 28.79
N VAL A 758 -12.24 27.90 28.01
CA VAL A 758 -11.63 29.03 27.30
C VAL A 758 -12.08 28.98 25.83
N ARG A 759 -12.87 29.99 25.43
CA ARG A 759 -13.29 30.23 24.05
C ARG A 759 -12.11 30.74 23.22
N LEU A 760 -11.84 30.12 22.08
CA LEU A 760 -11.04 30.71 20.99
C LEU A 760 -11.96 31.12 19.84
N ARG A 761 -11.98 32.42 19.55
CA ARG A 761 -12.59 33.02 18.35
C ARG A 761 -11.73 32.72 17.13
N ARG A 762 -12.38 32.36 16.02
CA ARG A 762 -11.78 32.16 14.68
C ARG A 762 -11.13 33.46 14.17
N VAL A 763 -9.96 33.32 13.54
CA VAL A 763 -9.46 34.18 12.46
C VAL A 763 -9.39 33.32 11.21
#